data_AF-A0A2I1DDI5-F1
#
_entry.id   AF-A0A2I1DDI5-F1
#
_cell.length_a   1.000
_cell.length_b   1.000
_cell.length_c   1.000
_cell.angle_alpha   90.00
_cell.angle_beta   90.00
_cell.angle_gamma   90.00
#
_symmetry.space_group_name_H-M   'P 1'
#
loop_
_entity.id
_entity.type
_entity.pdbx_description
1 polymer ?
#
loop_
_entity_poly.entity_id
_entity_poly.type
_entity_poly.pdbx_seq_one_letter_code
_entity_poly.pdbx_strand_id
1 'polypeptide(L)'
;MKFHRKRLVISSLEASDALYLTIEHKRSSDLEDEDSHSSIVHDSVASPGSCLSRILPRRIQRKFKKLQDSQREWATGVLLCAYGTSIILFINVVLTITAASMSYSKYQSQGYNYLALYQGNCSTSKNLARGMHGLINVLSTLMLAASNYCMQCLSAPSRQSIDEAHAQRKWMHIGVPSLKNLRSIGLKSQILWTLLCITSVPIHAIYNSTVFSTLATREYGIYVASSDFDPNGPPKGNLAYPNCFDEHAAENMSDFYSKIPTFDKLPISKCQDAYAVDFNPNRGTVILVTNSPKAGNTSLLYTGTGNWPDRVGDPKNWGYSWMCSGSDCSREMLEENTKSAHGKWSISAELDYSPTSRVVESTVSHCLSEKVDEKCQFLFSLPLCLAVILCNSIKVLAMFLTAHGSRREVLLTIGDAMSSFLSNPDKTTVGNCLLSKSSIQASESWKPSSVSAHILQKGRQATLPKRQRWVYSVSRRDWILLIIIITLVFSLSGYLLASTIIGLSDSNKDSLRGIWNLGFGTVSPSAIMRTNSYSTYYRFLPTVLLANAPQIIVSMAYFLYNSTLTSMLIATEYDGYGTDRKPLRVSWPKGLQRSTYYLSLPYRYSICLLSASAALHWLISQSLFFVAIIPHSIDGTPTPNSERVTCGFSPLSIIFAMSLGVLMVGAILALGMRRFKSNIPLAGSCSAAISAACHPLSDDEHALRPIMWGEVQIPRAEPASLPLGTNEETGTSESELDARGREARRDQSIQESGVSLLVRDDMSDDSGASYGHCSFTSHEVITPSPLRRYA
;
A
#
# COMPACT_ATOMS: atom_id res chain seq x y z
N MET A 1 2.11 -2.18 -52.13
CA MET A 1 3.05 -1.12 -51.71
C MET A 1 3.51 -1.39 -50.28
N LYS A 2 4.80 -1.65 -50.09
CA LYS A 2 5.47 -1.86 -48.79
C LYS A 2 5.58 -0.54 -48.04
N PHE A 3 5.21 -0.44 -46.75
CA PHE A 3 5.86 0.46 -45.78
C PHE A 3 5.57 0.07 -44.31
N HIS A 4 6.66 -0.14 -43.58
CA HIS A 4 6.91 -0.32 -42.13
C HIS A 4 5.80 -0.66 -41.11
N ARG A 5 5.83 -1.92 -40.65
CA ARG A 5 5.63 -2.28 -39.23
C ARG A 5 6.91 -1.98 -38.44
N LYS A 6 6.87 -1.08 -37.46
CA LYS A 6 7.81 -1.10 -36.32
C LYS A 6 7.01 -1.11 -35.02
N ARG A 7 7.40 -2.06 -34.16
CA ARG A 7 6.87 -2.37 -32.83
C ARG A 7 6.84 -1.13 -31.94
N LEU A 8 5.71 -0.92 -31.26
CA LEU A 8 5.54 0.05 -30.17
C LEU A 8 4.89 -0.67 -28.99
N VAL A 9 5.55 -1.75 -28.56
CA VAL A 9 5.33 -2.48 -27.31
C VAL A 9 6.72 -3.00 -26.96
N ILE A 10 7.36 -2.36 -25.98
CA ILE A 10 8.57 -2.73 -25.20
C ILE A 10 9.13 -1.38 -24.71
N SER A 11 8.68 -0.94 -23.54
CA SER A 11 9.31 0.15 -22.77
C SER A 11 9.00 0.02 -21.28
N SER A 12 8.03 -0.81 -20.88
CA SER A 12 7.74 -1.14 -19.48
C SER A 12 8.47 -2.39 -18.95
N LEU A 13 8.98 -3.26 -19.84
CA LEU A 13 9.73 -4.47 -19.46
C LEU A 13 11.24 -4.23 -19.26
N GLU A 14 11.83 -3.24 -19.93
CA GLU A 14 13.29 -2.99 -19.86
C GLU A 14 13.77 -2.48 -18.49
N ALA A 15 12.90 -1.85 -17.69
CA ALA A 15 13.27 -1.40 -16.34
C ALA A 15 13.31 -2.55 -15.31
N SER A 16 12.54 -3.62 -15.53
CA SER A 16 12.56 -4.83 -14.70
C SER A 16 13.63 -5.81 -15.15
N ASP A 17 13.87 -5.92 -16.46
CA ASP A 17 14.93 -6.78 -17.02
C ASP A 17 16.34 -6.22 -16.74
N ALA A 18 16.52 -4.90 -16.68
CA ALA A 18 17.77 -4.29 -16.23
C ALA A 18 18.10 -4.64 -14.77
N LEU A 19 17.10 -4.91 -13.93
CA LEU A 19 17.32 -5.35 -12.55
C LEU A 19 17.65 -6.85 -12.47
N TYR A 20 17.10 -7.66 -13.38
CA TYR A 20 17.29 -9.12 -13.41
C TYR A 20 18.65 -9.52 -14.01
N LEU A 21 19.05 -8.90 -15.13
CA LEU A 21 20.35 -9.15 -15.78
C LEU A 21 21.55 -8.72 -14.93
N THR A 22 21.37 -7.72 -14.05
CA THR A 22 22.43 -7.27 -13.12
C THR A 22 22.67 -8.27 -11.97
N ILE A 23 21.70 -9.15 -11.69
CA ILE A 23 21.80 -10.18 -10.63
C ILE A 23 22.50 -11.43 -11.14
N GLU A 24 22.29 -11.82 -12.39
CA GLU A 24 22.92 -13.01 -12.99
C GLU A 24 24.42 -12.82 -13.26
N HIS A 25 24.83 -11.63 -13.70
CA HIS A 25 26.26 -11.36 -13.95
C HIS A 25 27.09 -11.36 -12.65
N LYS A 26 26.47 -11.04 -11.51
CA LYS A 26 27.13 -11.06 -10.19
C LYS A 26 27.21 -12.45 -9.56
N ARG A 27 26.34 -13.39 -9.98
CA ARG A 27 26.36 -14.78 -9.52
C ARG A 27 27.40 -15.63 -10.26
N SER A 28 27.75 -15.24 -11.49
CA SER A 28 28.78 -15.90 -12.30
C SER A 28 30.21 -15.49 -11.93
N SER A 29 30.40 -14.33 -11.28
CA SER A 29 31.72 -13.83 -10.86
C SER A 29 32.17 -14.31 -9.48
N ASP A 30 31.29 -14.97 -8.71
CA ASP A 30 31.57 -15.43 -7.35
C ASP A 30 31.97 -16.93 -7.30
N LEU A 31 32.23 -17.57 -8.44
CA LEU A 31 32.58 -19.00 -8.55
C LEU A 31 33.98 -19.29 -9.11
N GLU A 32 34.75 -18.29 -9.49
CA GLU A 32 36.14 -18.43 -9.92
C GLU A 32 36.96 -17.37 -9.18
N ASP A 33 37.71 -17.81 -8.16
CA ASP A 33 38.96 -17.22 -7.61
C ASP A 33 39.08 -17.48 -6.09
N GLU A 34 39.34 -18.74 -5.73
CA GLU A 34 40.19 -19.07 -4.57
C GLU A 34 41.64 -19.10 -5.07
N ASP A 35 42.44 -18.06 -4.80
CA ASP A 35 43.77 -18.20 -4.19
C ASP A 35 44.57 -16.88 -4.14
N SER A 36 45.26 -16.70 -3.01
CA SER A 36 46.47 -15.90 -2.77
C SER A 36 46.40 -14.35 -2.53
N HIS A 37 46.79 -14.02 -1.29
CA HIS A 37 47.45 -12.84 -0.72
C HIS A 37 47.45 -11.43 -1.36
N SER A 38 47.00 -10.49 -0.50
CA SER A 38 47.49 -9.12 -0.25
C SER A 38 47.70 -8.15 -1.42
N SER A 39 46.80 -7.18 -1.56
CA SER A 39 47.16 -5.76 -1.65
C SER A 39 45.91 -4.89 -1.52
N ILE A 40 46.07 -3.80 -0.78
CA ILE A 40 45.07 -2.76 -0.53
C ILE A 40 44.73 -2.09 -1.87
N VAL A 41 43.49 -2.22 -2.33
CA VAL A 41 42.92 -1.36 -3.38
C VAL A 41 41.58 -0.81 -2.90
N HIS A 42 41.52 0.52 -2.85
CA HIS A 42 40.33 1.32 -2.62
C HIS A 42 39.30 1.09 -3.73
N ASP A 43 38.36 0.16 -3.54
CA ASP A 43 37.15 0.12 -4.36
C ASP A 43 35.99 0.83 -3.66
N SER A 44 35.76 2.04 -4.16
CA SER A 44 34.59 2.86 -3.89
C SER A 44 33.33 2.14 -4.40
N VAL A 45 32.61 1.49 -3.47
CA VAL A 45 31.31 0.88 -3.76
C VAL A 45 30.35 1.95 -4.27
N ALA A 46 30.05 1.88 -5.56
CA ALA A 46 29.21 2.79 -6.30
C ALA A 46 27.79 2.87 -5.69
N SER A 47 27.38 4.07 -5.27
CA SER A 47 26.01 4.39 -4.87
C SER A 47 25.02 4.10 -6.01
N PRO A 48 23.78 3.64 -5.75
CA PRO A 48 22.73 3.48 -6.77
C PRO A 48 22.45 4.76 -7.58
N GLY A 49 22.77 5.93 -7.02
CA GLY A 49 22.72 7.21 -7.73
C GLY A 49 23.69 7.32 -8.91
N SER A 50 24.79 6.58 -8.90
CA SER A 50 25.81 6.61 -9.96
C SER A 50 25.38 5.87 -11.23
N CYS A 51 24.69 4.73 -11.12
CA CYS A 51 24.15 4.00 -12.28
C CYS A 51 22.98 4.75 -12.94
N LEU A 52 22.05 5.29 -12.14
CA LEU A 52 20.93 6.09 -12.65
C LEU A 52 21.37 7.44 -13.24
N SER A 53 22.49 8.00 -12.77
CA SER A 53 23.04 9.23 -13.33
C SER A 53 23.36 9.10 -14.82
N ARG A 54 23.76 7.92 -15.31
CA ARG A 54 24.15 7.71 -16.72
C ARG A 54 22.98 7.72 -17.71
N ILE A 55 21.76 7.46 -17.25
CA ILE A 55 20.54 7.37 -18.09
C ILE A 55 19.81 8.72 -18.15
N LEU A 56 20.13 9.65 -17.24
CA LEU A 56 19.42 10.93 -17.12
C LEU A 56 19.96 12.02 -18.06
N PRO A 57 19.10 12.91 -18.61
CA PRO A 57 19.52 14.06 -19.39
C PRO A 57 20.56 14.93 -18.68
N ARG A 58 21.56 15.45 -19.42
CA ARG A 58 22.67 16.28 -18.91
C ARG A 58 22.22 17.47 -18.05
N ARG A 59 21.06 18.06 -18.32
CA ARG A 59 20.47 19.15 -17.51
C ARG A 59 20.10 18.70 -16.09
N ILE A 60 19.56 17.48 -15.94
CA ILE A 60 19.18 16.91 -14.64
C ILE A 60 20.44 16.54 -13.85
N GLN A 61 21.44 15.95 -14.51
CA GLN A 61 22.74 15.65 -13.91
C GLN A 61 23.40 16.90 -13.28
N ARG A 62 23.43 18.02 -14.01
CA ARG A 62 23.97 19.30 -13.49
C ARG A 62 23.21 19.80 -12.26
N LYS A 63 21.89 19.62 -12.23
CA LYS A 63 21.05 20.02 -11.10
C LYS A 63 21.34 19.17 -9.86
N PHE A 64 21.55 17.86 -10.02
CA PHE A 64 21.96 16.98 -8.94
C PHE A 64 23.34 17.32 -8.39
N LYS A 65 24.32 17.56 -9.26
CA LYS A 65 25.66 17.99 -8.83
C LYS A 65 25.59 19.28 -8.00
N LYS A 66 24.83 20.29 -8.46
CA LYS A 66 24.62 21.54 -7.71
C LYS A 66 23.95 21.35 -6.34
N LEU A 67 23.04 20.38 -6.22
CA LEU A 67 22.38 20.09 -4.94
C LEU A 67 23.35 19.41 -3.95
N GLN A 68 24.17 18.50 -4.46
CA GLN A 68 25.22 17.83 -3.70
C GLN A 68 26.25 18.84 -3.17
N ASP A 69 26.71 19.75 -4.02
CA ASP A 69 27.64 20.83 -3.64
C ASP A 69 27.03 21.80 -2.60
N SER A 70 25.69 21.85 -2.47
CA SER A 70 24.97 22.75 -1.56
C SER A 70 24.52 22.14 -0.23
N GLN A 71 25.05 20.96 0.14
CA GLN A 71 24.62 20.18 1.34
C GLN A 71 23.11 19.83 1.35
N ARG A 72 22.50 19.68 0.16
CA ARG A 72 21.07 19.36 -0.02
C ARG A 72 20.86 18.02 -0.70
N GLU A 73 21.71 17.06 -0.39
CA GLU A 73 21.70 15.73 -1.01
C GLU A 73 20.37 14.97 -0.81
N TRP A 74 19.64 15.22 0.28
CA TRP A 74 18.29 14.70 0.50
C TRP A 74 17.29 15.10 -0.61
N ALA A 75 17.46 16.28 -1.21
CA ALA A 75 16.58 16.79 -2.26
C ALA A 75 16.69 15.98 -3.56
N THR A 76 17.81 15.27 -3.79
CA THR A 76 17.99 14.37 -4.94
C THR A 76 16.96 13.24 -4.92
N GLY A 77 16.77 12.57 -3.77
CA GLY A 77 15.76 11.51 -3.63
C GLY A 77 14.33 12.03 -3.81
N VAL A 78 14.04 13.23 -3.29
CA VAL A 78 12.74 13.90 -3.48
C VAL A 78 12.51 14.23 -4.95
N LEU A 79 13.54 14.70 -5.68
CA LEU A 79 13.44 14.96 -7.12
C LEU A 79 13.18 13.68 -7.92
N LEU A 80 13.82 12.56 -7.58
CA LEU A 80 13.52 11.27 -8.22
C LEU A 80 12.06 10.86 -7.99
N CYS A 81 11.54 11.04 -6.77
CA CYS A 81 10.12 10.82 -6.47
C CYS A 81 9.21 11.75 -7.29
N ALA A 82 9.59 13.03 -7.44
CA ALA A 82 8.85 14.01 -8.24
C ALA A 82 8.82 13.62 -9.72
N TYR A 83 9.95 13.21 -10.30
CA TYR A 83 10.03 12.75 -11.69
C TYR A 83 9.22 11.46 -11.91
N GLY A 84 9.37 10.47 -11.03
CA GLY A 84 8.57 9.23 -11.09
C GLY A 84 7.07 9.51 -11.04
N THR A 85 6.63 10.36 -10.12
CA THR A 85 5.21 10.76 -10.00
C THR A 85 4.75 11.59 -11.22
N SER A 86 5.64 12.39 -11.82
CA SER A 86 5.34 13.13 -13.05
C SER A 86 5.12 12.20 -14.25
N ILE A 87 5.88 11.10 -14.34
CA ILE A 87 5.66 10.07 -15.36
C ILE A 87 4.30 9.40 -15.15
N ILE A 88 3.95 9.07 -13.92
CA ILE A 88 2.63 8.49 -13.58
C ILE A 88 1.50 9.46 -13.96
N LEU A 89 1.65 10.74 -13.64
CA LEU A 89 0.69 11.78 -14.04
C LEU A 89 0.56 11.85 -15.57
N PHE A 90 1.68 11.83 -16.30
CA PHE A 90 1.67 11.83 -17.76
C PHE A 90 0.95 10.61 -18.34
N ILE A 91 1.23 9.41 -17.82
CA ILE A 91 0.53 8.17 -18.21
C ILE A 91 -0.98 8.32 -17.98
N ASN A 92 -1.41 8.81 -16.81
CA ASN A 92 -2.82 9.01 -16.50
C ASN A 92 -3.50 10.01 -17.44
N VAL A 93 -2.83 11.11 -17.77
CA VAL A 93 -3.34 12.11 -18.72
C VAL A 93 -3.49 11.50 -20.12
N VAL A 94 -2.45 10.84 -20.63
CA VAL A 94 -2.46 10.21 -21.96
C VAL A 94 -3.56 9.15 -22.05
N LEU A 95 -3.67 8.27 -21.05
CA LEU A 95 -4.70 7.24 -21.00
C LEU A 95 -6.10 7.85 -20.94
N THR A 96 -6.30 8.91 -20.14
CA THR A 96 -7.61 9.58 -20.02
C THR A 96 -8.02 10.28 -21.31
N ILE A 97 -7.08 10.98 -21.97
CA ILE A 97 -7.34 11.62 -23.28
C ILE A 97 -7.65 10.57 -24.34
N THR A 98 -6.86 9.49 -24.39
CA THR A 98 -7.08 8.39 -25.34
C THR A 98 -8.46 7.75 -25.11
N ALA A 99 -8.79 7.45 -23.85
CA ALA A 99 -10.08 6.91 -23.45
C ALA A 99 -11.25 7.81 -23.88
N ALA A 100 -11.20 9.10 -23.53
CA ALA A 100 -12.22 10.06 -23.91
C ALA A 100 -12.34 10.19 -25.44
N SER A 101 -11.22 10.30 -26.16
CA SER A 101 -11.21 10.41 -27.62
C SER A 101 -11.83 9.18 -28.30
N MET A 102 -11.52 7.97 -27.80
CA MET A 102 -12.08 6.73 -28.33
C MET A 102 -13.59 6.63 -28.06
N SER A 103 -14.04 6.96 -26.85
CA SER A 103 -15.46 6.92 -26.51
C SER A 103 -16.31 7.87 -27.35
N TYR A 104 -15.85 9.12 -27.54
CA TYR A 104 -16.59 10.09 -28.36
C TYR A 104 -16.55 9.76 -29.86
N SER A 105 -15.39 9.35 -30.39
CA SER A 105 -15.24 9.11 -31.84
C SER A 105 -15.86 7.79 -32.30
N LYS A 106 -15.75 6.72 -31.52
CA LYS A 106 -16.11 5.36 -31.94
C LYS A 106 -17.48 4.91 -31.42
N TYR A 107 -17.84 5.29 -30.20
CA TYR A 107 -19.04 4.77 -29.53
C TYR A 107 -20.13 5.82 -29.35
N GLN A 108 -19.88 7.09 -29.70
CA GLN A 108 -20.83 8.22 -29.58
C GLN A 108 -21.56 8.27 -28.22
N SER A 109 -20.91 7.77 -27.17
CA SER A 109 -21.54 7.54 -25.87
C SER A 109 -21.81 8.86 -25.13
N GLN A 110 -23.06 9.06 -24.69
CA GLN A 110 -23.53 10.27 -23.99
C GLN A 110 -23.82 10.00 -22.49
N GLY A 111 -22.90 9.33 -21.80
CA GLY A 111 -23.03 9.03 -20.36
C GLY A 111 -22.37 10.10 -19.47
N TYR A 112 -23.08 10.57 -18.44
CA TYR A 112 -22.54 11.56 -17.49
C TYR A 112 -21.51 10.94 -16.50
N ASN A 113 -21.74 9.71 -16.03
CA ASN A 113 -20.89 9.07 -15.00
C ASN A 113 -19.77 8.20 -15.58
N TYR A 114 -20.03 7.52 -16.71
CA TYR A 114 -19.10 6.62 -17.38
C TYR A 114 -19.40 6.52 -18.87
N LEU A 115 -18.38 6.15 -19.64
CA LEU A 115 -18.42 6.03 -21.09
C LEU A 115 -17.79 4.71 -21.54
N ALA A 116 -18.22 4.19 -22.70
CA ALA A 116 -17.74 2.92 -23.23
C ALA A 116 -16.42 3.05 -23.99
N LEU A 117 -15.45 2.20 -23.66
CA LEU A 117 -14.17 2.04 -24.37
C LEU A 117 -14.14 0.82 -25.27
N TYR A 118 -14.93 -0.20 -24.93
CA TYR A 118 -15.09 -1.41 -25.71
C TYR A 118 -16.49 -1.97 -25.48
N GLN A 119 -17.05 -2.59 -26.53
CA GLN A 119 -18.28 -3.35 -26.48
C GLN A 119 -18.11 -4.59 -27.36
N GLY A 120 -18.47 -5.76 -26.85
CA GLY A 120 -18.38 -7.04 -27.54
C GLY A 120 -18.16 -8.18 -26.56
N ASN A 121 -17.28 -9.12 -26.92
CA ASN A 121 -17.00 -10.32 -26.14
C ASN A 121 -16.64 -10.03 -24.67
N CYS A 122 -17.31 -10.74 -23.76
CA CYS A 122 -17.15 -10.63 -22.32
C CYS A 122 -15.77 -11.05 -21.84
N SER A 123 -15.15 -12.05 -22.49
CA SER A 123 -13.78 -12.48 -22.19
C SER A 123 -12.76 -11.36 -22.43
N THR A 124 -12.89 -10.64 -23.56
CA THR A 124 -12.04 -9.50 -23.91
C THR A 124 -12.23 -8.33 -22.93
N SER A 125 -13.48 -7.94 -22.64
CA SER A 125 -13.78 -6.87 -21.69
C SER A 125 -13.19 -7.17 -20.30
N LYS A 126 -13.39 -8.41 -19.81
CA LYS A 126 -12.88 -8.86 -18.52
C LYS A 126 -11.34 -8.87 -18.46
N ASN A 127 -10.68 -9.29 -19.54
CA ASN A 127 -9.22 -9.30 -19.60
C ASN A 127 -8.64 -7.88 -19.66
N LEU A 128 -9.28 -6.95 -20.38
CA LEU A 128 -8.91 -5.53 -20.38
C LEU A 128 -9.05 -4.93 -18.97
N ALA A 129 -10.17 -5.17 -18.29
CA ALA A 129 -10.39 -4.69 -16.92
C ALA A 129 -9.33 -5.23 -15.95
N ARG A 130 -9.06 -6.55 -15.97
CA ARG A 130 -8.02 -7.18 -15.14
C ARG A 130 -6.64 -6.57 -15.38
N GLY A 131 -6.26 -6.38 -16.65
CA GLY A 131 -4.98 -5.78 -17.02
C GLY A 131 -4.84 -4.34 -16.52
N MET A 132 -5.88 -3.53 -16.71
CA MET A 132 -5.89 -2.14 -16.27
C MET A 132 -5.90 -1.99 -14.76
N HIS A 133 -6.64 -2.83 -14.02
CA HIS A 133 -6.56 -2.87 -12.55
C HIS A 133 -5.18 -3.28 -12.06
N GLY A 134 -4.50 -4.21 -12.75
CA GLY A 134 -3.10 -4.54 -12.48
C GLY A 134 -2.19 -3.32 -12.60
N LEU A 135 -2.30 -2.58 -13.71
CA LEU A 135 -1.53 -1.36 -13.94
C LEU A 135 -1.82 -0.28 -12.87
N ILE A 136 -3.09 -0.03 -12.57
CA ILE A 136 -3.51 0.97 -11.57
C ILE A 136 -2.91 0.66 -10.20
N ASN A 137 -2.95 -0.60 -9.76
CA ASN A 137 -2.38 -1.01 -8.47
C ASN A 137 -0.85 -0.79 -8.43
N VAL A 138 -0.13 -1.07 -9.52
CA VAL A 138 1.32 -0.80 -9.62
C VAL A 138 1.60 0.71 -9.53
N LEU A 139 0.91 1.52 -10.34
CA LEU A 139 1.09 2.97 -10.35
C LEU A 139 0.75 3.60 -8.98
N SER A 140 -0.36 3.15 -8.37
CA SER A 140 -0.78 3.59 -7.03
C SER A 140 0.26 3.25 -5.96
N THR A 141 0.83 2.04 -5.98
CA THR A 141 1.86 1.61 -5.03
C THR A 141 3.15 2.43 -5.16
N LEU A 142 3.65 2.64 -6.39
CA LEU A 142 4.85 3.43 -6.64
C LEU A 142 4.67 4.88 -6.17
N MET A 143 3.49 5.45 -6.42
CA MET A 143 3.14 6.80 -5.98
C MET A 143 3.03 6.90 -4.46
N LEU A 144 2.50 5.88 -3.78
CA LEU A 144 2.43 5.79 -2.33
C LEU A 144 3.85 5.73 -1.73
N ALA A 145 4.73 4.93 -2.31
CA ALA A 145 6.14 4.85 -1.89
C ALA A 145 6.85 6.19 -2.04
N ALA A 146 6.68 6.88 -3.19
CA ALA A 146 7.21 8.21 -3.44
C ALA A 146 6.66 9.26 -2.44
N SER A 147 5.34 9.23 -2.18
CA SER A 147 4.71 10.11 -1.20
C SER A 147 5.23 9.86 0.21
N ASN A 148 5.38 8.58 0.61
CA ASN A 148 5.94 8.20 1.91
C ASN A 148 7.39 8.68 2.07
N TYR A 149 8.23 8.51 1.06
CA TYR A 149 9.60 9.00 1.06
C TYR A 149 9.65 10.52 1.29
N CYS A 150 8.91 11.29 0.48
CA CYS A 150 8.86 12.76 0.60
C CYS A 150 8.31 13.20 1.97
N MET A 151 7.28 12.54 2.47
CA MET A 151 6.72 12.80 3.80
C MET A 151 7.74 12.54 4.92
N GLN A 152 8.55 11.48 4.82
CA GLN A 152 9.61 11.20 5.78
C GLN A 152 10.67 12.31 5.77
N CYS A 153 11.12 12.75 4.59
CA CYS A 153 12.06 13.88 4.48
C CYS A 153 11.48 15.18 5.07
N LEU A 154 10.21 15.47 4.85
CA LEU A 154 9.53 16.65 5.39
C LEU A 154 9.42 16.60 6.93
N SER A 155 9.19 15.42 7.50
CA SER A 155 9.06 15.19 8.95
C SER A 155 10.40 15.02 9.69
N ALA A 156 11.50 14.89 8.95
CA ALA A 156 12.83 14.74 9.51
C ALA A 156 13.28 16.07 10.17
N PRO A 157 13.84 16.02 11.39
CA PRO A 157 14.36 17.21 12.05
C PRO A 157 15.72 17.62 11.47
N SER A 158 16.05 18.89 11.58
CA SER A 158 17.40 19.42 11.36
C SER A 158 18.15 19.53 12.69
N ARG A 159 19.48 19.65 12.66
CA ARG A 159 20.26 19.81 13.90
C ARG A 159 19.80 21.01 14.73
N GLN A 160 19.66 22.18 14.09
CA GLN A 160 19.15 23.39 14.74
C GLN A 160 17.80 23.16 15.45
N SER A 161 16.82 22.53 14.79
CA SER A 161 15.51 22.28 15.40
C SER A 161 15.58 21.31 16.59
N ILE A 162 16.53 20.38 16.56
CA ILE A 162 16.78 19.50 17.71
C ILE A 162 17.37 20.29 18.87
N ASP A 163 18.37 21.13 18.62
CA ASP A 163 18.99 21.96 19.66
C ASP A 163 17.95 22.91 20.30
N GLU A 164 17.07 23.51 19.51
CA GLU A 164 15.94 24.33 19.99
C GLU A 164 14.96 23.53 20.87
N ALA A 165 14.63 22.29 20.48
CA ALA A 165 13.78 21.43 21.29
C ALA A 165 14.48 20.94 22.57
N HIS A 166 15.76 20.60 22.48
CA HIS A 166 16.58 20.14 23.59
C HIS A 166 16.79 21.26 24.62
N ALA A 167 16.95 22.51 24.19
CA ALA A 167 16.95 23.68 25.06
C ALA A 167 15.65 23.80 25.88
N GLN A 168 14.51 23.44 25.27
CA GLN A 168 13.21 23.34 25.94
C GLN A 168 12.96 22.00 26.65
N ARG A 169 13.97 21.12 26.74
CA ARG A 169 13.89 19.77 27.32
C ARG A 169 12.84 18.86 26.66
N LYS A 170 12.61 19.07 25.37
CA LYS A 170 11.76 18.25 24.50
C LYS A 170 12.64 17.44 23.56
N TRP A 171 12.22 16.23 23.24
CA TRP A 171 12.90 15.35 22.28
C TRP A 171 12.08 15.17 21.00
N MET A 172 12.78 15.07 19.88
CA MET A 172 12.26 14.75 18.55
C MET A 172 12.57 13.31 18.14
N HIS A 173 11.76 12.76 17.24
CA HIS A 173 12.01 11.47 16.61
C HIS A 173 13.04 11.60 15.48
N ILE A 174 13.99 10.67 15.39
CA ILE A 174 14.95 10.57 14.29
C ILE A 174 14.76 9.24 13.57
N GLY A 175 14.82 9.28 12.24
CA GLY A 175 14.83 8.10 11.38
C GLY A 175 13.53 7.33 11.23
N VAL A 176 12.45 7.75 11.90
CA VAL A 176 11.12 7.13 11.82
C VAL A 176 10.08 8.12 11.29
N PRO A 177 9.03 7.67 10.57
CA PRO A 177 7.88 8.51 10.26
C PRO A 177 7.23 9.02 11.55
N SER A 178 7.19 10.34 11.77
CA SER A 178 6.67 10.91 13.02
C SER A 178 5.76 12.11 12.80
N LEU A 179 4.49 11.95 13.19
CA LEU A 179 3.52 13.05 13.24
C LEU A 179 3.82 14.04 14.37
N LYS A 180 4.49 13.59 15.45
CA LYS A 180 4.89 14.46 16.57
C LYS A 180 5.85 15.55 16.08
N ASN A 181 6.81 15.17 15.24
CA ASN A 181 7.79 16.11 14.70
C ASN A 181 7.16 17.19 13.84
N LEU A 182 6.07 16.90 13.12
CA LEU A 182 5.41 17.87 12.24
C LEU A 182 5.04 19.15 12.98
N ARG A 183 4.52 19.04 14.22
CA ARG A 183 4.11 20.19 15.04
C ARG A 183 5.27 21.11 15.41
N SER A 184 6.51 20.63 15.36
CA SER A 184 7.72 21.37 15.70
C SER A 184 8.50 21.85 14.49
N ILE A 185 8.08 21.48 13.27
CA ILE A 185 8.72 21.88 12.02
C ILE A 185 7.93 23.04 11.38
N GLY A 186 8.60 23.91 10.63
CA GLY A 186 8.00 25.09 10.02
C GLY A 186 6.76 24.81 9.14
N LEU A 187 5.82 25.76 9.14
CA LEU A 187 4.49 25.68 8.50
C LEU A 187 4.52 25.20 7.04
N LYS A 188 5.50 25.64 6.25
CA LYS A 188 5.65 25.20 4.85
C LYS A 188 5.78 23.68 4.73
N SER A 189 6.56 23.05 5.60
CA SER A 189 6.74 21.58 5.56
C SER A 189 5.48 20.86 6.02
N GLN A 190 4.75 21.43 7.00
CA GLN A 190 3.47 20.89 7.45
C GLN A 190 2.40 20.92 6.35
N ILE A 191 2.30 22.03 5.61
CA ILE A 191 1.36 22.17 4.49
C ILE A 191 1.69 21.14 3.40
N LEU A 192 2.96 21.05 2.98
CA LEU A 192 3.38 20.10 1.94
C LEU A 192 3.15 18.65 2.36
N TRP A 193 3.45 18.32 3.62
CA TRP A 193 3.19 16.99 4.16
C TRP A 193 1.70 16.65 4.17
N THR A 194 0.86 17.60 4.61
CA THR A 194 -0.60 17.44 4.64
C THR A 194 -1.18 17.29 3.24
N LEU A 195 -0.71 18.07 2.26
CA LEU A 195 -1.12 17.93 0.86
C LEU A 195 -0.79 16.54 0.32
N LEU A 196 0.42 16.02 0.57
CA LEU A 196 0.81 14.67 0.16
C LEU A 196 -0.05 13.59 0.81
N CYS A 197 -0.41 13.76 2.08
CA CYS A 197 -1.24 12.82 2.82
C CYS A 197 -2.70 12.82 2.33
N ILE A 198 -3.35 13.99 2.30
CA ILE A 198 -4.77 14.14 1.93
C ILE A 198 -5.01 13.66 0.50
N THR A 199 -4.13 14.01 -0.44
CA THR A 199 -4.28 13.58 -1.85
C THR A 199 -4.10 12.07 -2.06
N SER A 200 -3.50 11.34 -1.12
CA SER A 200 -3.43 9.87 -1.21
C SER A 200 -4.80 9.21 -0.99
N VAL A 201 -5.64 9.79 -0.12
CA VAL A 201 -6.91 9.17 0.29
C VAL A 201 -7.88 9.02 -0.90
N PRO A 202 -8.18 10.07 -1.69
CA PRO A 202 -9.05 9.93 -2.85
C PRO A 202 -8.50 8.95 -3.88
N ILE A 203 -7.19 8.94 -4.11
CA ILE A 203 -6.56 8.01 -5.07
C ILE A 203 -6.83 6.56 -4.66
N HIS A 204 -6.60 6.20 -3.39
CA HIS A 204 -6.93 4.85 -2.93
C HIS A 204 -8.43 4.54 -2.93
N ALA A 205 -9.28 5.57 -2.79
CA ALA A 205 -10.74 5.43 -2.73
C ALA A 205 -11.43 5.31 -4.10
N ILE A 206 -10.83 5.80 -5.19
CA ILE A 206 -11.53 5.87 -6.49
C ILE A 206 -10.73 5.31 -7.67
N TYR A 207 -9.41 5.17 -7.57
CA TYR A 207 -8.57 4.89 -8.75
C TYR A 207 -8.88 3.53 -9.38
N ASN A 208 -9.12 2.48 -8.58
CA ASN A 208 -9.52 1.15 -9.08
C ASN A 208 -10.92 1.15 -9.74
N SER A 209 -11.74 2.19 -9.54
CA SER A 209 -13.06 2.32 -10.18
C SER A 209 -13.06 3.31 -11.34
N THR A 210 -11.91 3.87 -11.71
CA THR A 210 -11.80 4.71 -12.93
C THR A 210 -12.12 3.93 -14.20
N VAL A 211 -11.90 2.62 -14.18
CA VAL A 211 -12.25 1.68 -15.24
C VAL A 211 -12.87 0.43 -14.65
N PHE A 212 -13.85 -0.16 -15.34
CA PHE A 212 -14.54 -1.36 -14.90
C PHE A 212 -15.22 -2.07 -16.08
N SER A 213 -15.46 -3.37 -15.97
CA SER A 213 -16.25 -4.14 -16.93
C SER A 213 -17.69 -4.28 -16.46
N THR A 214 -18.64 -4.24 -17.37
CA THR A 214 -20.04 -4.53 -17.08
C THR A 214 -20.36 -6.00 -17.24
N LEU A 215 -21.37 -6.46 -16.52
CA LEU A 215 -22.08 -7.69 -16.84
C LEU A 215 -23.22 -7.36 -17.80
N ALA A 216 -23.25 -8.04 -18.93
CA ALA A 216 -24.37 -7.99 -19.86
C ALA A 216 -25.30 -9.17 -19.58
N THR A 217 -26.59 -8.88 -19.55
CA THR A 217 -27.64 -9.90 -19.56
C THR A 217 -28.74 -9.46 -20.50
N ARG A 218 -29.34 -10.41 -21.21
CA ARG A 218 -30.43 -10.16 -22.16
C ARG A 218 -31.69 -10.87 -21.70
N GLU A 219 -32.81 -10.16 -21.75
CA GLU A 219 -34.15 -10.72 -21.65
C GLU A 219 -34.42 -11.59 -22.88
N TYR A 220 -35.06 -12.73 -22.70
CA TYR A 220 -35.36 -13.64 -23.81
C TYR A 220 -36.76 -14.23 -23.68
N GLY A 221 -37.41 -14.42 -24.83
CA GLY A 221 -38.70 -15.11 -24.92
C GLY A 221 -38.54 -16.62 -24.77
N ILE A 222 -39.56 -17.25 -24.19
CA ILE A 222 -39.64 -18.70 -24.03
C ILE A 222 -40.90 -19.16 -24.78
N TYR A 223 -40.70 -20.02 -25.76
CA TYR A 223 -41.76 -20.58 -26.57
C TYR A 223 -41.79 -22.09 -26.47
N VAL A 224 -42.98 -22.67 -26.63
CA VAL A 224 -43.19 -24.12 -26.70
C VAL A 224 -43.71 -24.48 -28.08
N ALA A 225 -43.13 -25.51 -28.66
CA ALA A 225 -43.51 -26.06 -29.96
C ALA A 225 -43.79 -27.57 -29.83
N SER A 226 -44.73 -28.08 -30.63
CA SER A 226 -44.93 -29.52 -30.79
C SER A 226 -43.84 -30.13 -31.68
N SER A 227 -43.62 -31.44 -31.60
CA SER A 227 -42.61 -32.16 -32.38
C SER A 227 -42.81 -32.10 -33.90
N ASP A 228 -44.03 -31.79 -34.36
CA ASP A 228 -44.44 -31.61 -35.76
C ASP A 228 -44.43 -30.14 -36.22
N PHE A 229 -43.89 -29.24 -35.40
CA PHE A 229 -43.73 -27.82 -35.74
C PHE A 229 -42.91 -27.61 -37.03
N ASP A 230 -43.45 -26.81 -37.95
CA ASP A 230 -42.74 -26.37 -39.17
C ASP A 230 -42.01 -25.03 -38.92
N PRO A 231 -40.67 -25.04 -38.80
CA PRO A 231 -39.89 -23.83 -38.61
C PRO A 231 -39.89 -22.89 -39.82
N ASN A 232 -40.33 -23.36 -41.00
CA ASN A 232 -40.32 -22.57 -42.24
C ASN A 232 -41.71 -22.00 -42.61
N GLY A 233 -42.75 -22.42 -41.88
CA GLY A 233 -44.14 -22.14 -42.23
C GLY A 233 -44.87 -21.41 -41.11
N PRO A 234 -44.84 -20.06 -41.04
CA PRO A 234 -45.63 -19.33 -40.06
C PRO A 234 -47.12 -19.66 -40.24
N PRO A 235 -47.91 -19.77 -39.16
CA PRO A 235 -49.32 -20.13 -39.23
C PRO A 235 -50.10 -19.11 -40.09
N LYS A 236 -50.75 -19.62 -41.15
CA LYS A 236 -51.54 -18.81 -42.09
C LYS A 236 -52.99 -18.78 -41.63
N GLY A 237 -53.53 -17.59 -41.32
CA GLY A 237 -54.92 -17.45 -40.87
C GLY A 237 -55.26 -16.13 -40.17
N ASN A 238 -55.45 -16.18 -38.85
CA ASN A 238 -56.05 -15.11 -38.04
C ASN A 238 -55.08 -13.94 -37.75
N LEU A 239 -55.47 -12.70 -38.05
CA LEU A 239 -54.66 -11.47 -37.85
C LEU A 239 -54.35 -11.16 -36.37
N ALA A 240 -55.10 -11.75 -35.43
CA ALA A 240 -54.86 -11.53 -33.99
C ALA A 240 -53.59 -12.22 -33.47
N TYR A 241 -53.21 -13.37 -34.05
CA TYR A 241 -52.03 -14.13 -33.61
C TYR A 241 -50.71 -13.42 -33.95
N PRO A 242 -50.48 -12.91 -35.18
CA PRO A 242 -49.30 -12.11 -35.49
C PRO A 242 -49.14 -10.89 -34.59
N ASN A 243 -50.21 -10.12 -34.34
CA ASN A 243 -50.11 -8.92 -33.50
C ASN A 243 -49.69 -9.23 -32.05
N CYS A 244 -50.24 -10.31 -31.46
CA CYS A 244 -49.85 -10.78 -30.13
C CYS A 244 -48.42 -11.35 -30.12
N PHE A 245 -48.04 -12.06 -31.19
CA PHE A 245 -46.68 -12.59 -31.34
C PHE A 245 -45.65 -11.45 -31.40
N ASP A 246 -45.89 -10.45 -32.23
CA ASP A 246 -44.97 -9.34 -32.48
C ASP A 246 -44.73 -8.52 -31.19
N GLU A 247 -45.76 -8.35 -30.35
CA GLU A 247 -45.65 -7.70 -29.04
C GLU A 247 -44.69 -8.46 -28.09
N HIS A 248 -44.78 -9.79 -28.04
CA HIS A 248 -43.97 -10.62 -27.14
C HIS A 248 -42.60 -10.99 -27.70
N ALA A 249 -42.47 -11.14 -29.02
CA ALA A 249 -41.21 -11.43 -29.69
C ALA A 249 -40.34 -10.19 -29.87
N ALA A 250 -40.93 -8.99 -29.75
CA ALA A 250 -40.32 -7.71 -30.07
C ALA A 250 -39.79 -7.62 -31.52
N GLU A 251 -40.35 -8.44 -32.42
CA GLU A 251 -40.05 -8.46 -33.85
C GLU A 251 -41.21 -9.10 -34.64
N ASN A 252 -41.29 -8.81 -35.94
CA ASN A 252 -42.35 -9.34 -36.78
C ASN A 252 -42.26 -10.87 -36.91
N MET A 253 -43.40 -11.56 -36.87
CA MET A 253 -43.49 -13.01 -37.00
C MET A 253 -42.77 -13.56 -38.24
N SER A 254 -42.86 -12.89 -39.39
CA SER A 254 -42.15 -13.32 -40.61
C SER A 254 -40.63 -13.29 -40.42
N ASP A 255 -40.11 -12.24 -39.77
CA ASP A 255 -38.68 -12.08 -39.53
C ASP A 255 -38.20 -13.11 -38.49
N PHE A 256 -38.99 -13.35 -37.45
CA PHE A 256 -38.72 -14.39 -36.46
C PHE A 256 -38.61 -15.78 -37.09
N TYR A 257 -39.62 -16.20 -37.87
CA TYR A 257 -39.61 -17.52 -38.51
C TYR A 257 -38.45 -17.67 -39.50
N SER A 258 -38.02 -16.59 -40.16
CA SER A 258 -36.83 -16.61 -41.03
C SER A 258 -35.53 -16.90 -40.28
N LYS A 259 -35.46 -16.61 -38.98
CA LYS A 259 -34.29 -16.84 -38.12
C LYS A 259 -34.26 -18.22 -37.47
N ILE A 260 -35.41 -18.87 -37.27
CA ILE A 260 -35.49 -20.19 -36.61
C ILE A 260 -34.51 -21.22 -37.21
N PRO A 261 -34.31 -21.31 -38.55
CA PRO A 261 -33.33 -22.24 -39.12
C PRO A 261 -31.88 -22.01 -38.70
N THR A 262 -31.55 -20.82 -38.18
CA THR A 262 -30.21 -20.47 -37.67
C THR A 262 -30.02 -20.82 -36.19
N PHE A 263 -31.07 -21.26 -35.49
CA PHE A 263 -31.02 -21.56 -34.06
C PHE A 263 -30.22 -22.84 -33.82
N ASP A 264 -29.45 -22.86 -32.73
CA ASP A 264 -28.70 -24.04 -32.31
C ASP A 264 -29.68 -25.09 -31.78
N LYS A 265 -29.72 -26.27 -32.42
CA LYS A 265 -30.43 -27.44 -31.88
C LYS A 265 -29.63 -28.05 -30.73
N LEU A 266 -30.07 -27.83 -29.49
CA LEU A 266 -29.38 -28.28 -28.28
C LEU A 266 -30.12 -29.45 -27.61
N PRO A 267 -29.40 -30.52 -27.19
CA PRO A 267 -29.96 -31.53 -26.31
C PRO A 267 -30.27 -30.93 -24.93
N ILE A 268 -31.13 -31.60 -24.16
CA ILE A 268 -31.63 -31.15 -22.85
C ILE A 268 -30.51 -30.61 -21.94
N SER A 269 -29.44 -31.38 -21.73
CA SER A 269 -28.34 -30.97 -20.84
C SER A 269 -27.65 -29.68 -21.30
N LYS A 270 -27.33 -29.56 -22.59
CA LYS A 270 -26.71 -28.34 -23.14
C LYS A 270 -27.67 -27.15 -23.14
N CYS A 271 -28.97 -27.40 -23.28
CA CYS A 271 -29.98 -26.35 -23.18
C CYS A 271 -30.06 -25.81 -21.75
N GLN A 272 -30.11 -26.72 -20.77
CA GLN A 272 -30.05 -26.38 -19.34
C GLN A 272 -28.77 -25.61 -19.02
N ASP A 273 -27.61 -26.06 -19.50
CA ASP A 273 -26.34 -25.37 -19.32
C ASP A 273 -26.31 -23.95 -19.89
N ALA A 274 -26.99 -23.74 -21.02
CA ALA A 274 -26.98 -22.46 -21.74
C ALA A 274 -27.91 -21.41 -21.11
N TYR A 275 -28.98 -21.83 -20.42
CA TYR A 275 -30.00 -20.94 -19.86
C TYR A 275 -30.05 -20.91 -18.34
N ALA A 276 -29.59 -21.94 -17.62
CA ALA A 276 -29.46 -21.96 -16.17
C ALA A 276 -28.20 -21.21 -15.71
N VAL A 277 -28.10 -19.95 -16.14
CA VAL A 277 -27.04 -19.00 -15.84
C VAL A 277 -27.65 -17.69 -15.40
N ASP A 278 -27.05 -17.05 -14.40
CA ASP A 278 -27.67 -15.88 -13.75
C ASP A 278 -27.57 -14.59 -14.58
N PHE A 279 -26.53 -14.50 -15.41
CA PHE A 279 -26.36 -13.43 -16.39
C PHE A 279 -26.06 -14.11 -17.73
N ASN A 280 -27.01 -14.05 -18.66
CA ASN A 280 -26.87 -14.69 -19.96
C ASN A 280 -26.45 -13.67 -21.02
N PRO A 281 -25.17 -13.65 -21.47
CA PRO A 281 -24.70 -12.65 -22.41
C PRO A 281 -24.82 -13.08 -23.88
N ASN A 282 -25.00 -14.38 -24.18
CA ASN A 282 -24.83 -14.93 -25.54
C ASN A 282 -25.99 -15.79 -26.05
N ARG A 283 -27.07 -15.94 -25.28
CA ARG A 283 -28.31 -16.57 -25.73
C ARG A 283 -29.48 -15.60 -25.74
N GLY A 284 -30.32 -15.73 -26.76
CA GLY A 284 -31.59 -15.03 -26.92
C GLY A 284 -32.76 -16.01 -26.74
N THR A 285 -33.80 -15.83 -27.53
CA THR A 285 -35.05 -16.59 -27.46
C THR A 285 -34.82 -18.12 -27.51
N VAL A 286 -35.60 -18.86 -26.73
CA VAL A 286 -35.57 -20.33 -26.69
C VAL A 286 -36.92 -20.93 -27.09
N ILE A 287 -36.87 -21.93 -27.96
CA ILE A 287 -38.04 -22.73 -28.35
C ILE A 287 -37.87 -24.14 -27.81
N LEU A 288 -38.77 -24.57 -26.94
CA LEU A 288 -38.80 -25.88 -26.31
C LEU A 288 -39.66 -26.82 -27.16
N VAL A 289 -39.05 -27.84 -27.76
CA VAL A 289 -39.77 -28.79 -28.61
C VAL A 289 -40.24 -29.95 -27.75
N THR A 290 -41.55 -30.17 -27.69
CA THR A 290 -42.18 -31.14 -26.80
C THR A 290 -42.81 -32.31 -27.57
N ASN A 291 -42.88 -33.47 -26.92
CA ASN A 291 -43.47 -34.69 -27.49
C ASN A 291 -44.99 -34.77 -27.26
N SER A 292 -45.60 -33.75 -26.65
CA SER A 292 -47.02 -33.75 -26.27
C SER A 292 -47.87 -33.01 -27.31
N PRO A 293 -48.85 -33.65 -27.97
CA PRO A 293 -49.69 -33.03 -29.01
C PRO A 293 -50.73 -32.02 -28.47
N LYS A 294 -50.58 -31.56 -27.22
CA LYS A 294 -51.52 -30.62 -26.57
C LYS A 294 -51.17 -29.15 -26.81
N ALA A 295 -49.96 -28.85 -27.29
CA ALA A 295 -49.65 -27.60 -27.96
C ALA A 295 -50.15 -27.74 -29.41
N GLY A 296 -51.25 -27.08 -29.76
CA GLY A 296 -51.95 -27.30 -31.04
C GLY A 296 -51.04 -27.32 -32.28
N ASN A 297 -51.45 -28.09 -33.29
CA ASN A 297 -50.60 -28.64 -34.37
C ASN A 297 -49.88 -27.66 -35.33
N THR A 298 -49.82 -26.34 -35.08
CA THR A 298 -49.22 -25.41 -36.08
C THR A 298 -48.59 -24.11 -35.52
N SER A 299 -48.60 -23.83 -34.20
CA SER A 299 -48.24 -22.49 -33.69
C SER A 299 -47.29 -22.54 -32.49
N LEU A 300 -46.36 -21.59 -32.42
CA LEU A 300 -45.54 -21.33 -31.23
C LEU A 300 -46.42 -20.79 -30.09
N LEU A 301 -46.33 -21.42 -28.92
CA LEU A 301 -46.98 -20.96 -27.70
C LEU A 301 -45.99 -20.16 -26.85
N TYR A 302 -46.29 -18.90 -26.57
CA TYR A 302 -45.51 -18.10 -25.63
C TYR A 302 -45.82 -18.54 -24.19
N THR A 303 -44.79 -18.89 -23.41
CA THR A 303 -44.95 -19.34 -22.00
C THR A 303 -44.32 -18.39 -20.98
N GLY A 304 -43.63 -17.35 -21.44
CA GLY A 304 -43.03 -16.33 -20.58
C GLY A 304 -41.69 -15.83 -21.09
N THR A 305 -41.00 -15.05 -20.25
CA THR A 305 -39.65 -14.55 -20.50
C THR A 305 -38.72 -14.90 -19.36
N GLY A 306 -37.43 -15.06 -19.71
CA GLY A 306 -36.34 -15.17 -18.76
C GLY A 306 -35.54 -13.87 -18.66
N ASN A 307 -34.80 -13.71 -17.56
CA ASN A 307 -33.90 -12.57 -17.32
C ASN A 307 -34.56 -11.17 -17.37
N TRP A 308 -35.78 -11.04 -16.84
CA TRP A 308 -36.50 -9.76 -16.71
C TRP A 308 -35.59 -8.61 -16.23
N PRO A 309 -35.44 -7.51 -17.00
CA PRO A 309 -34.57 -6.38 -16.67
C PRO A 309 -34.75 -5.85 -15.25
N ASP A 310 -35.99 -5.69 -14.82
CA ASP A 310 -36.33 -5.13 -13.50
C ASP A 310 -36.03 -6.06 -12.33
N ARG A 311 -35.83 -7.36 -12.60
CA ARG A 311 -35.55 -8.40 -11.60
C ARG A 311 -34.11 -8.92 -11.63
N VAL A 312 -33.26 -8.41 -12.53
CA VAL A 312 -31.86 -8.86 -12.68
C VAL A 312 -31.08 -8.72 -11.38
N GLY A 313 -30.60 -9.84 -10.82
CA GLY A 313 -29.85 -9.86 -9.56
C GLY A 313 -30.72 -9.89 -8.29
N ASP A 314 -32.02 -10.14 -8.41
CA ASP A 314 -32.85 -10.58 -7.28
C ASP A 314 -32.60 -12.07 -6.99
N PRO A 315 -32.03 -12.44 -5.83
CA PRO A 315 -31.75 -13.83 -5.49
C PRO A 315 -33.01 -14.69 -5.28
N LYS A 316 -34.20 -14.09 -5.18
CA LYS A 316 -35.49 -14.82 -5.08
C LYS A 316 -36.18 -15.06 -6.42
N ASN A 317 -35.69 -14.45 -7.50
CA ASN A 317 -36.23 -14.60 -8.85
C ASN A 317 -35.08 -14.89 -9.78
N TRP A 318 -34.63 -16.15 -9.80
CA TRP A 318 -33.68 -16.60 -10.80
C TRP A 318 -34.23 -16.32 -12.19
N GLY A 319 -33.40 -15.74 -13.08
CA GLY A 319 -33.80 -15.45 -14.45
C GLY A 319 -34.13 -16.70 -15.29
N TYR A 320 -33.94 -17.89 -14.71
CA TYR A 320 -34.28 -19.21 -15.23
C TYR A 320 -35.26 -19.99 -14.34
N SER A 321 -36.02 -19.33 -13.46
CA SER A 321 -37.00 -20.00 -12.59
C SER A 321 -38.05 -20.80 -13.37
N TRP A 322 -38.36 -20.36 -14.59
CA TRP A 322 -39.24 -21.04 -15.54
C TRP A 322 -38.82 -22.49 -15.87
N MET A 323 -37.56 -22.87 -15.60
CA MET A 323 -37.06 -24.22 -15.88
C MET A 323 -37.53 -25.26 -14.85
N CYS A 324 -38.06 -24.83 -13.70
CA CYS A 324 -38.57 -25.68 -12.63
C CYS A 324 -40.07 -25.43 -12.38
N SER A 325 -40.79 -26.44 -11.88
CA SER A 325 -42.23 -26.33 -11.57
C SER A 325 -42.54 -25.59 -10.26
N GLY A 326 -41.53 -25.23 -9.46
CA GLY A 326 -41.68 -24.54 -8.17
C GLY A 326 -41.14 -23.10 -8.20
N SER A 327 -41.43 -22.33 -7.14
CA SER A 327 -40.94 -20.94 -7.01
C SER A 327 -39.41 -20.86 -6.86
N ASP A 328 -38.78 -21.94 -6.36
CA ASP A 328 -37.33 -22.02 -6.23
C ASP A 328 -36.72 -22.98 -7.26
N CYS A 329 -35.75 -22.47 -8.03
CA CYS A 329 -35.06 -23.22 -9.09
C CYS A 329 -33.55 -22.96 -9.01
N SER A 330 -32.81 -23.88 -8.38
CA SER A 330 -31.35 -23.89 -8.45
C SER A 330 -30.87 -24.79 -9.58
N ARG A 331 -29.64 -24.55 -10.06
CA ARG A 331 -29.00 -25.40 -11.05
C ARG A 331 -28.83 -26.84 -10.56
N GLU A 332 -28.43 -27.05 -9.30
CA GLU A 332 -28.33 -28.40 -8.74
C GLU A 332 -29.70 -29.09 -8.69
N MET A 333 -30.75 -28.37 -8.28
CA MET A 333 -32.12 -28.92 -8.28
C MET A 333 -32.57 -29.32 -9.68
N LEU A 334 -32.30 -28.48 -10.68
CA LEU A 334 -32.61 -28.79 -12.08
C LEU A 334 -31.88 -30.05 -12.56
N GLU A 335 -30.58 -30.17 -12.25
CA GLU A 335 -29.75 -31.33 -12.59
C GLU A 335 -30.23 -32.61 -11.84
N GLU A 336 -30.54 -32.51 -10.55
CA GLU A 336 -31.04 -33.62 -9.72
C GLU A 336 -32.44 -34.09 -10.15
N ASN A 337 -33.36 -33.16 -10.43
CA ASN A 337 -34.70 -33.47 -10.92
C ASN A 337 -34.62 -34.19 -12.27
N THR A 338 -33.79 -33.69 -13.18
CA THR A 338 -33.59 -34.30 -14.50
C THR A 338 -32.97 -35.69 -14.39
N LYS A 339 -31.98 -35.88 -13.51
CA LYS A 339 -31.39 -37.21 -13.22
C LYS A 339 -32.42 -38.18 -12.65
N SER A 340 -33.20 -37.73 -11.66
CA SER A 340 -34.23 -38.53 -11.00
C SER A 340 -35.36 -38.92 -11.96
N ALA A 341 -35.67 -38.06 -12.92
CA ALA A 341 -36.63 -38.34 -13.99
C ALA A 341 -36.04 -39.14 -15.18
N HIS A 342 -34.90 -39.82 -14.98
CA HIS A 342 -34.21 -40.62 -16.01
C HIS A 342 -33.87 -39.82 -17.28
N GLY A 343 -33.44 -38.57 -17.11
CA GLY A 343 -33.09 -37.67 -18.22
C GLY A 343 -34.27 -36.96 -18.88
N LYS A 344 -35.49 -37.12 -18.37
CA LYS A 344 -36.67 -36.36 -18.82
C LYS A 344 -36.71 -35.00 -18.14
N TRP A 345 -36.97 -33.96 -18.93
CA TRP A 345 -37.21 -32.60 -18.44
C TRP A 345 -38.63 -32.21 -18.81
N SER A 346 -39.42 -31.84 -17.81
CA SER A 346 -40.81 -31.39 -17.99
C SER A 346 -40.91 -29.92 -17.65
N ILE A 347 -41.70 -29.18 -18.43
CA ILE A 347 -42.06 -27.80 -18.14
C ILE A 347 -43.58 -27.65 -18.04
N SER A 348 -44.02 -26.73 -17.19
CA SER A 348 -45.41 -26.36 -17.04
C SER A 348 -45.70 -25.16 -17.93
N ALA A 349 -46.51 -25.35 -18.97
CA ALA A 349 -47.01 -24.25 -19.80
C ALA A 349 -48.47 -23.97 -19.45
N GLU A 350 -48.79 -22.70 -19.24
CA GLU A 350 -50.16 -22.24 -19.01
C GLU A 350 -50.83 -22.00 -20.37
N LEU A 351 -51.92 -22.74 -20.65
CA LEU A 351 -52.56 -22.72 -21.98
C LEU A 351 -53.61 -21.60 -22.16
N ASP A 352 -54.07 -20.96 -21.08
CA ASP A 352 -55.09 -19.91 -21.11
C ASP A 352 -54.91 -18.94 -19.94
N TYR A 353 -55.05 -17.64 -20.17
CA TYR A 353 -55.13 -16.62 -19.11
C TYR A 353 -56.57 -16.55 -18.57
N SER A 354 -56.97 -17.54 -17.77
CA SER A 354 -58.31 -17.67 -17.18
C SER A 354 -58.19 -18.04 -15.70
N PRO A 355 -59.11 -17.66 -14.80
CA PRO A 355 -59.10 -18.10 -13.40
C PRO A 355 -59.18 -19.63 -13.19
N THR A 356 -59.26 -20.42 -14.27
CA THR A 356 -59.25 -21.90 -14.28
C THR A 356 -58.13 -22.47 -15.18
N SER A 357 -57.00 -21.77 -15.30
CA SER A 357 -55.87 -22.13 -16.15
C SER A 357 -55.53 -23.62 -16.12
N ARG A 358 -55.60 -24.27 -17.28
CA ARG A 358 -55.09 -25.64 -17.44
C ARG A 358 -53.57 -25.56 -17.61
N VAL A 359 -52.84 -25.93 -16.55
CA VAL A 359 -51.41 -26.15 -16.63
C VAL A 359 -51.16 -27.47 -17.34
N VAL A 360 -50.42 -27.45 -18.45
CA VAL A 360 -50.02 -28.67 -19.15
C VAL A 360 -48.54 -28.92 -18.95
N GLU A 361 -48.23 -29.99 -18.23
CA GLU A 361 -46.88 -30.52 -18.15
C GLU A 361 -46.53 -31.18 -19.48
N SER A 362 -45.49 -30.66 -20.14
CA SER A 362 -45.00 -31.18 -21.41
C SER A 362 -43.55 -31.62 -21.27
N THR A 363 -43.25 -32.81 -21.80
CA THR A 363 -41.88 -33.34 -21.79
C THR A 363 -41.09 -32.74 -22.95
N VAL A 364 -39.99 -32.07 -22.61
CA VAL A 364 -39.08 -31.42 -23.57
C VAL A 364 -38.18 -32.49 -24.18
N SER A 365 -38.10 -32.52 -25.50
CA SER A 365 -37.21 -33.40 -26.26
C SER A 365 -35.84 -32.76 -26.50
N HIS A 366 -35.84 -31.51 -26.94
CA HIS A 366 -34.69 -30.67 -27.23
C HIS A 366 -35.14 -29.20 -27.27
N CYS A 367 -34.19 -28.27 -27.34
CA CYS A 367 -34.51 -26.87 -27.55
C CYS A 367 -33.79 -26.31 -28.79
N LEU A 368 -34.43 -25.34 -29.42
CA LEU A 368 -33.81 -24.47 -30.41
C LEU A 368 -33.45 -23.18 -29.69
N SER A 369 -32.15 -22.86 -29.66
CA SER A 369 -31.62 -21.72 -28.93
C SER A 369 -31.07 -20.68 -29.88
N GLU A 370 -31.56 -19.45 -29.77
CA GLU A 370 -31.00 -18.31 -30.48
C GLU A 370 -29.62 -17.96 -29.91
N LYS A 371 -28.62 -17.89 -30.78
CA LYS A 371 -27.30 -17.39 -30.42
C LYS A 371 -27.21 -15.90 -30.72
N VAL A 372 -26.85 -15.12 -29.72
CA VAL A 372 -26.74 -13.65 -29.84
C VAL A 372 -25.34 -13.19 -29.53
N ASP A 373 -24.95 -12.05 -30.12
CA ASP A 373 -23.66 -11.44 -29.86
C ASP A 373 -23.56 -10.90 -28.43
N GLU A 374 -22.44 -11.19 -27.77
CA GLU A 374 -22.14 -10.67 -26.45
C GLU A 374 -22.02 -9.15 -26.47
N LYS A 375 -22.74 -8.47 -25.55
CA LYS A 375 -22.72 -7.00 -25.40
C LYS A 375 -22.03 -6.53 -24.12
N CYS A 376 -21.03 -7.26 -23.64
CA CYS A 376 -20.25 -6.82 -22.49
C CYS A 376 -19.44 -5.56 -22.81
N GLN A 377 -19.42 -4.61 -21.88
CA GLN A 377 -18.72 -3.34 -22.07
C GLN A 377 -17.54 -3.21 -21.12
N PHE A 378 -16.51 -2.52 -21.60
CA PHE A 378 -15.43 -1.99 -20.76
C PHE A 378 -15.61 -0.49 -20.70
N LEU A 379 -15.86 0.02 -19.50
CA LEU A 379 -16.25 1.40 -19.26
C LEU A 379 -15.15 2.15 -18.49
N PHE A 380 -15.14 3.47 -18.65
CA PHE A 380 -14.33 4.36 -17.82
C PHE A 380 -15.14 5.55 -17.31
N SER A 381 -14.76 6.08 -16.15
CA SER A 381 -15.36 7.28 -15.56
C SER A 381 -14.44 8.49 -15.71
N LEU A 382 -14.79 9.42 -16.60
CA LEU A 382 -14.03 10.65 -16.81
C LEU A 382 -13.94 11.51 -15.53
N PRO A 383 -15.02 11.73 -14.74
CA PRO A 383 -14.92 12.48 -13.48
C PRO A 383 -13.91 11.88 -12.49
N LEU A 384 -13.89 10.55 -12.34
CA LEU A 384 -12.93 9.88 -11.45
C LEU A 384 -11.50 9.99 -11.97
N CYS A 385 -11.29 9.87 -13.29
CA CYS A 385 -9.98 10.05 -13.91
C CYS A 385 -9.43 11.46 -13.68
N LEU A 386 -10.28 12.49 -13.87
CA LEU A 386 -9.91 13.88 -13.61
C LEU A 386 -9.57 14.13 -12.14
N ALA A 387 -10.33 13.54 -11.21
CA ALA A 387 -10.02 13.63 -9.78
C ALA A 387 -8.66 13.00 -9.43
N VAL A 388 -8.32 11.84 -10.02
CA VAL A 388 -7.00 11.20 -9.87
C VAL A 388 -5.89 12.08 -10.47
N ILE A 389 -6.09 12.65 -11.66
CA ILE A 389 -5.14 13.58 -12.30
C ILE A 389 -4.91 14.82 -11.42
N LEU A 390 -5.98 15.39 -10.86
CA LEU A 390 -5.88 16.55 -9.98
C LEU A 390 -5.07 16.22 -8.72
N CYS A 391 -5.37 15.11 -8.05
CA CYS A 391 -4.62 14.67 -6.87
C CYS A 391 -3.14 14.42 -7.20
N ASN A 392 -2.85 13.78 -8.33
CA ASN A 392 -1.48 13.58 -8.81
C ASN A 392 -0.76 14.90 -9.11
N SER A 393 -1.45 15.87 -9.71
CA SER A 393 -0.88 17.19 -10.01
C SER A 393 -0.49 17.92 -8.72
N ILE A 394 -1.35 17.90 -7.71
CA ILE A 394 -1.06 18.47 -6.38
C ILE A 394 0.15 17.78 -5.74
N LYS A 395 0.23 16.44 -5.83
CA LYS A 395 1.38 15.67 -5.33
C LYS A 395 2.68 16.07 -6.02
N VAL A 396 2.69 16.11 -7.36
CA VAL A 396 3.86 16.51 -8.15
C VAL A 396 4.33 17.91 -7.76
N LEU A 397 3.40 18.87 -7.67
CA LEU A 397 3.70 20.22 -7.22
C LEU A 397 4.30 20.22 -5.82
N ALA A 398 3.69 19.52 -4.86
CA ALA A 398 4.18 19.43 -3.50
C ALA A 398 5.58 18.80 -3.41
N MET A 399 5.86 17.75 -4.20
CA MET A 399 7.18 17.12 -4.27
C MET A 399 8.24 18.04 -4.87
N PHE A 400 7.92 18.77 -5.94
CA PHE A 400 8.85 19.77 -6.49
C PHE A 400 9.11 20.91 -5.52
N LEU A 401 8.08 21.44 -4.85
CA LEU A 401 8.25 22.47 -3.82
C LEU A 401 9.10 21.96 -2.65
N THR A 402 8.90 20.70 -2.25
CA THR A 402 9.72 20.03 -1.23
C THR A 402 11.19 19.99 -1.65
N ALA A 403 11.48 19.58 -2.89
CA ALA A 403 12.85 19.54 -3.40
C ALA A 403 13.52 20.91 -3.46
N HIS A 404 12.77 21.98 -3.71
CA HIS A 404 13.31 23.35 -3.76
C HIS A 404 13.41 24.04 -2.40
N GLY A 405 12.93 23.42 -1.31
CA GLY A 405 13.00 23.99 0.05
C GLY A 405 14.42 24.29 0.55
N SER A 406 14.58 25.32 1.37
CA SER A 406 15.87 25.84 1.83
C SER A 406 16.51 25.10 3.01
N ARG A 407 15.89 24.02 3.51
CA ARG A 407 16.38 23.30 4.70
C ARG A 407 17.72 22.61 4.41
N ARG A 408 18.72 22.93 5.23
CA ARG A 408 20.05 22.30 5.23
C ARG A 408 20.10 21.26 6.36
N GLU A 409 20.87 20.19 6.14
CA GLU A 409 21.20 19.18 7.17
C GLU A 409 20.00 18.59 7.92
N VAL A 410 19.15 17.84 7.20
CA VAL A 410 18.10 17.01 7.81
C VAL A 410 18.70 15.70 8.31
N LEU A 411 18.24 15.18 9.46
CA LEU A 411 18.76 13.95 10.04
C LEU A 411 17.78 12.80 9.71
N LEU A 412 18.10 12.03 8.67
CA LEU A 412 17.22 10.96 8.14
C LEU A 412 17.49 9.61 8.77
N THR A 413 18.68 9.39 9.31
CA THR A 413 19.11 8.14 9.94
C THR A 413 19.63 8.40 11.35
N ILE A 414 19.70 7.35 12.18
CA ILE A 414 20.35 7.47 13.48
C ILE A 414 21.84 7.80 13.37
N GLY A 415 22.51 7.32 12.32
CA GLY A 415 23.91 7.66 12.12
C GLY A 415 24.10 9.12 11.76
N ASP A 416 23.19 9.75 11.01
CA ASP A 416 23.25 11.20 10.77
C ASP A 416 23.24 11.97 12.10
N ALA A 417 22.37 11.53 13.02
CA ALA A 417 22.29 12.13 14.35
C ALA A 417 23.52 11.84 15.21
N MET A 418 24.00 10.60 15.25
CA MET A 418 25.22 10.25 15.98
C MET A 418 26.44 11.01 15.43
N SER A 419 26.59 11.09 14.11
CA SER A 419 27.66 11.87 13.48
C SER A 419 27.56 13.34 13.87
N SER A 420 26.36 13.92 13.87
CA SER A 420 26.14 15.31 14.28
C SER A 420 26.46 15.53 15.77
N PHE A 421 26.01 14.64 16.66
CA PHE A 421 26.24 14.76 18.10
C PHE A 421 27.70 14.49 18.49
N LEU A 422 28.39 13.59 17.81
CA LEU A 422 29.81 13.34 18.05
C LEU A 422 30.70 14.51 17.59
N SER A 423 30.35 15.16 16.48
CA SER A 423 31.08 16.35 16.01
C SER A 423 30.76 17.61 16.83
N ASN A 424 29.54 17.70 17.38
CA ASN A 424 29.15 18.81 18.24
C ASN A 424 28.27 18.26 19.38
N PRO A 425 28.87 17.90 20.53
CA PRO A 425 28.15 17.35 21.67
C PRO A 425 27.12 18.31 22.24
N ASP A 426 25.96 17.77 22.61
CA ASP A 426 24.84 18.56 23.10
C ASP A 426 24.91 18.82 24.60
N LYS A 427 25.10 20.09 24.95
CA LYS A 427 25.25 20.57 26.33
C LYS A 427 24.08 20.19 27.24
N THR A 428 22.88 19.92 26.71
CA THR A 428 21.69 19.63 27.51
C THR A 428 21.60 18.19 28.02
N THR A 429 22.41 17.27 27.48
CA THR A 429 22.38 15.84 27.82
C THR A 429 23.63 15.33 28.54
N VAL A 430 24.57 16.22 28.84
CA VAL A 430 25.80 15.93 29.61
C VAL A 430 25.45 15.29 30.96
N GLY A 431 26.25 14.31 31.39
CA GLY A 431 26.06 13.61 32.68
C GLY A 431 24.78 12.77 32.74
N ASN A 432 24.33 12.25 31.60
CA ASN A 432 23.22 11.30 31.52
C ASN A 432 23.55 10.16 30.55
N CYS A 433 24.76 9.60 30.62
CA CYS A 433 25.26 8.65 29.60
C CYS A 433 24.40 7.38 29.45
N LEU A 434 23.59 7.03 30.45
CA LEU A 434 22.67 5.89 30.42
C LEU A 434 21.19 6.24 30.09
N LEU A 435 20.92 7.42 29.54
CA LEU A 435 19.56 7.88 29.27
C LEU A 435 18.85 7.00 28.23
N SER A 436 17.70 6.44 28.62
CA SER A 436 16.85 5.64 27.73
C SER A 436 15.60 6.39 27.27
N LYS A 437 15.03 6.00 26.13
CA LYS A 437 13.75 6.53 25.64
C LYS A 437 12.62 6.34 26.66
N SER A 438 12.56 5.18 27.30
CA SER A 438 11.55 4.88 28.34
C SER A 438 11.68 5.80 29.56
N SER A 439 12.90 6.11 29.97
CA SER A 439 13.15 7.00 31.11
C SER A 439 12.66 8.43 30.83
N ILE A 440 12.87 8.93 29.62
CA ILE A 440 12.39 10.27 29.21
C ILE A 440 10.85 10.30 29.08
N GLN A 441 10.25 9.23 28.55
CA GLN A 441 8.80 9.14 28.41
C GLN A 441 8.07 9.07 29.75
N ALA A 442 8.69 8.49 30.77
CA ALA A 442 8.10 8.38 32.10
C ALA A 442 8.07 9.71 32.87
N SER A 443 9.00 10.64 32.62
CA SER A 443 9.13 11.88 33.39
C SER A 443 8.64 13.15 32.66
N GLU A 444 8.08 13.01 31.44
CA GLU A 444 7.66 14.07 30.49
C GLU A 444 8.72 15.13 30.09
N SER A 445 9.78 15.25 30.87
CA SER A 445 10.98 16.07 30.68
C SER A 445 12.13 15.38 31.41
N TRP A 446 13.37 15.53 30.94
CA TRP A 446 14.54 15.08 31.74
C TRP A 446 14.95 16.12 32.80
N LYS A 447 14.00 16.90 33.35
CA LYS A 447 14.23 17.87 34.42
C LYS A 447 14.86 17.19 35.65
N PRO A 448 15.85 17.82 36.30
CA PRO A 448 15.95 17.76 37.75
C PRO A 448 14.90 18.74 38.33
N SER A 449 13.92 18.26 39.10
CA SER A 449 13.07 19.17 39.90
C SER A 449 13.96 19.91 40.91
N SER A 450 13.74 21.21 41.12
CA SER A 450 14.55 22.04 42.04
C SER A 450 14.53 21.56 43.50
N VAL A 451 13.45 20.92 43.94
CA VAL A 451 13.36 20.25 45.26
C VAL A 451 14.07 18.89 45.26
N SER A 452 14.29 18.32 44.08
CA SER A 452 15.02 17.07 43.89
C SER A 452 16.45 17.30 43.42
N ALA A 453 16.96 18.51 43.24
CA ALA A 453 18.37 18.70 42.85
C ALA A 453 19.31 18.16 43.95
N HIS A 454 18.97 18.40 45.22
CA HIS A 454 19.70 17.85 46.37
C HIS A 454 19.41 16.37 46.67
N ILE A 455 18.24 15.84 46.27
CA ILE A 455 17.86 14.44 46.49
C ILE A 455 18.24 13.54 45.27
N LEU A 456 18.31 14.10 44.06
CA LEU A 456 18.74 13.43 42.82
C LEU A 456 20.26 13.34 42.70
N GLN A 457 21.00 14.25 43.35
CA GLN A 457 22.46 14.13 43.49
C GLN A 457 22.85 12.83 44.25
N LYS A 458 21.98 12.34 45.14
CA LYS A 458 22.17 11.08 45.88
C LYS A 458 21.48 9.85 45.26
N GLY A 459 20.61 10.03 44.25
CA GLY A 459 19.55 9.05 43.94
C GLY A 459 19.44 8.52 42.51
N ARG A 460 20.11 9.08 41.48
CA ARG A 460 20.07 8.51 40.12
C ARG A 460 21.22 7.53 39.87
N GLN A 461 21.27 6.49 40.68
CA GLN A 461 22.17 5.35 40.48
C GLN A 461 21.63 4.50 39.32
N ALA A 462 21.92 4.88 38.08
CA ALA A 462 21.47 4.13 36.91
C ALA A 462 22.36 2.89 36.73
N THR A 463 21.81 1.71 37.04
CA THR A 463 22.41 0.42 36.68
C THR A 463 22.13 0.11 35.21
N LEU A 464 23.02 -0.67 34.59
CA LEU A 464 22.82 -1.09 33.20
C LEU A 464 21.53 -1.89 33.03
N PRO A 465 20.71 -1.58 32.01
CA PRO A 465 19.49 -2.32 31.76
C PRO A 465 19.78 -3.76 31.28
N LYS A 466 18.88 -4.68 31.62
CA LYS A 466 18.90 -6.04 31.07
C LYS A 466 18.59 -6.02 29.57
N ARG A 467 19.14 -6.99 28.82
CA ARG A 467 18.85 -7.19 27.39
C ARG A 467 17.34 -7.27 27.14
N GLN A 468 16.84 -6.39 26.28
CA GLN A 468 15.42 -6.32 25.92
C GLN A 468 15.13 -7.05 24.60
N ARG A 469 13.85 -7.20 24.28
CA ARG A 469 13.37 -7.69 22.98
C ARG A 469 13.06 -6.53 22.03
N TRP A 470 13.08 -6.79 20.71
CA TRP A 470 12.85 -5.76 19.68
C TRP A 470 11.49 -5.07 19.84
N VAL A 471 10.47 -5.79 20.31
CA VAL A 471 9.12 -5.25 20.58
C VAL A 471 9.12 -3.99 21.47
N TYR A 472 10.10 -3.85 22.37
CA TYR A 472 10.20 -2.73 23.32
C TYR A 472 10.73 -1.43 22.71
N SER A 473 11.29 -1.44 21.49
CA SER A 473 11.74 -0.20 20.83
C SER A 473 10.59 0.66 20.29
N VAL A 474 9.45 0.01 20.06
CA VAL A 474 8.23 0.56 19.49
C VAL A 474 7.36 1.13 20.62
N SER A 475 6.64 2.22 20.35
CA SER A 475 5.77 2.79 21.38
C SER A 475 4.53 1.91 21.62
N ARG A 476 4.01 1.90 22.86
CA ARG A 476 2.77 1.20 23.19
C ARG A 476 1.59 1.68 22.33
N ARG A 477 1.56 2.97 21.97
CA ARG A 477 0.52 3.57 21.13
C ARG A 477 0.54 2.98 19.72
N ASP A 478 1.72 2.85 19.11
CA ASP A 478 1.84 2.30 17.76
C ASP A 478 1.43 0.82 17.71
N TRP A 479 1.77 0.04 18.75
CA TRP A 479 1.30 -1.34 18.90
C TRP A 479 -0.23 -1.43 19.04
N ILE A 480 -0.82 -0.61 19.91
CA ILE A 480 -2.27 -0.58 20.11
C ILE A 480 -2.99 -0.23 18.80
N LEU A 481 -2.54 0.81 18.10
CA LEU A 481 -3.12 1.23 16.81
C LEU A 481 -2.97 0.14 15.74
N LEU A 482 -1.80 -0.49 15.65
CA LEU A 482 -1.56 -1.58 14.71
C LEU A 482 -2.47 -2.78 15.01
N ILE A 483 -2.60 -3.17 16.29
CA ILE A 483 -3.48 -4.27 16.71
C ILE A 483 -4.95 -3.95 16.40
N ILE A 484 -5.43 -2.74 16.71
CA ILE A 484 -6.81 -2.32 16.42
C ILE A 484 -7.13 -2.40 14.93
N ILE A 485 -6.22 -1.94 14.07
CA ILE A 485 -6.46 -1.98 12.62
C ILE A 485 -6.40 -3.42 12.09
N ILE A 486 -5.46 -4.22 12.57
CA ILE A 486 -5.37 -5.64 12.21
C ILE A 486 -6.66 -6.37 12.61
N THR A 487 -7.13 -6.21 13.85
CA THR A 487 -8.35 -6.86 14.31
C THR A 487 -9.57 -6.38 13.52
N LEU A 488 -9.67 -5.08 13.22
CA LEU A 488 -10.75 -4.54 12.38
C LEU A 488 -10.75 -5.18 10.98
N VAL A 489 -9.60 -5.27 10.32
CA VAL A 489 -9.46 -5.85 8.97
C VAL A 489 -9.83 -7.34 8.97
N PHE A 490 -9.34 -8.12 9.95
CA PHE A 490 -9.65 -9.53 10.05
C PHE A 490 -11.11 -9.80 10.40
N SER A 491 -11.70 -9.02 11.32
CA SER A 491 -13.12 -9.16 11.68
C SER A 491 -14.04 -8.84 10.51
N LEU A 492 -13.78 -7.76 9.77
CA LEU A 492 -14.58 -7.40 8.60
C LEU A 492 -14.44 -8.45 7.48
N SER A 493 -13.21 -8.92 7.22
CA SER A 493 -12.96 -9.97 6.22
C SER A 493 -13.62 -11.29 6.61
N GLY A 494 -13.57 -11.66 7.90
CA GLY A 494 -14.21 -12.85 8.45
C GLY A 494 -15.73 -12.76 8.36
N TYR A 495 -16.33 -11.60 8.64
CA TYR A 495 -17.76 -11.37 8.48
C TYR A 495 -18.19 -11.56 7.01
N LEU A 496 -17.49 -10.92 6.06
CA LEU A 496 -17.79 -11.05 4.62
C LEU A 496 -17.65 -12.49 4.13
N LEU A 497 -16.60 -13.19 4.58
CA LEU A 497 -16.38 -14.60 4.24
C LEU A 497 -17.50 -15.48 4.80
N ALA A 498 -17.88 -15.29 6.07
CA ALA A 498 -18.96 -16.03 6.70
C ALA A 498 -20.31 -15.77 6.01
N SER A 499 -20.64 -14.51 5.69
CA SER A 499 -21.85 -14.18 4.92
C SER A 499 -21.89 -14.87 3.57
N THR A 500 -20.74 -15.00 2.90
CA THR A 500 -20.67 -15.73 1.63
C THR A 500 -20.90 -17.22 1.81
N ILE A 501 -20.24 -17.83 2.81
CA ILE A 501 -20.35 -19.27 3.08
C ILE A 501 -21.79 -19.64 3.44
N ILE A 502 -22.46 -18.83 4.27
CA ILE A 502 -23.88 -19.03 4.60
C ILE A 502 -24.73 -18.97 3.32
N GLY A 503 -24.53 -17.95 2.47
CA GLY A 503 -25.26 -17.85 1.20
C GLY A 503 -24.98 -18.99 0.21
N LEU A 504 -23.81 -19.64 0.29
CA LEU A 504 -23.48 -20.84 -0.50
C LEU A 504 -24.08 -22.12 0.11
N SER A 505 -24.18 -22.19 1.44
CA SER A 505 -24.81 -23.31 2.15
C SER A 505 -26.30 -23.40 1.82
N ASP A 506 -26.98 -22.26 1.69
CA ASP A 506 -28.38 -22.22 1.22
C ASP A 506 -28.55 -22.74 -0.22
N SER A 507 -27.45 -22.86 -0.97
CA SER A 507 -27.41 -23.39 -2.34
C SER A 507 -26.79 -24.79 -2.44
N ASN A 508 -26.58 -25.54 -1.34
CA ASN A 508 -25.85 -26.83 -1.32
C ASN A 508 -24.43 -26.78 -1.94
N LYS A 509 -23.75 -25.61 -1.90
CA LYS A 509 -22.40 -25.37 -2.44
C LYS A 509 -21.33 -25.23 -1.36
N ASP A 510 -21.48 -25.94 -0.25
CA ASP A 510 -20.63 -25.88 0.94
C ASP A 510 -19.22 -26.51 0.78
N SER A 511 -18.96 -27.22 -0.34
CA SER A 511 -17.66 -27.84 -0.58
C SER A 511 -16.55 -26.85 -1.02
N LEU A 512 -15.29 -27.12 -0.63
CA LEU A 512 -14.09 -26.38 -1.08
C LEU A 512 -13.99 -26.28 -2.61
N ARG A 513 -14.47 -27.30 -3.33
CA ARG A 513 -14.53 -27.33 -4.79
C ARG A 513 -15.55 -26.31 -5.33
N GLY A 514 -16.68 -26.14 -4.64
CA GLY A 514 -17.67 -25.10 -4.93
C GLY A 514 -17.07 -23.69 -4.84
N ILE A 515 -16.33 -23.40 -3.76
CA ILE A 515 -15.65 -22.10 -3.56
C ILE A 515 -14.62 -21.84 -4.66
N TRP A 516 -13.85 -22.87 -5.04
CA TRP A 516 -12.87 -22.77 -6.12
C TRP A 516 -13.54 -22.54 -7.49
N ASN A 517 -14.65 -23.23 -7.76
CA ASN A 517 -15.39 -23.15 -9.02
C ASN A 517 -16.09 -21.80 -9.22
N LEU A 518 -16.38 -21.04 -8.16
CA LEU A 518 -16.85 -19.66 -8.30
C LEU A 518 -15.85 -18.84 -9.11
N GLY A 519 -14.55 -19.08 -8.93
CA GLY A 519 -13.47 -18.42 -9.63
C GLY A 519 -12.93 -17.18 -8.90
N PHE A 520 -11.75 -16.74 -9.35
CA PHE A 520 -11.05 -15.60 -8.78
C PHE A 520 -11.56 -14.28 -9.39
N GLY A 521 -12.06 -13.36 -8.55
CA GLY A 521 -12.57 -12.05 -8.99
C GLY A 521 -13.75 -12.13 -9.97
N THR A 522 -14.58 -13.15 -9.84
CA THR A 522 -15.76 -13.41 -10.66
C THR A 522 -17.02 -13.02 -9.90
N VAL A 523 -18.01 -12.47 -10.61
CA VAL A 523 -19.30 -12.13 -10.02
C VAL A 523 -20.19 -13.37 -10.07
N SER A 524 -20.64 -13.84 -8.91
CA SER A 524 -21.81 -14.71 -8.80
C SER A 524 -22.94 -13.92 -8.12
N PRO A 525 -24.22 -14.20 -8.38
CA PRO A 525 -25.31 -13.49 -7.70
C PRO A 525 -25.38 -13.77 -6.20
N SER A 526 -24.94 -14.96 -5.78
CA SER A 526 -24.72 -15.28 -4.37
C SER A 526 -23.61 -14.43 -3.74
N ALA A 527 -22.78 -13.80 -4.57
CA ALA A 527 -21.67 -12.94 -4.18
C ALA A 527 -21.84 -11.46 -4.57
N ILE A 528 -23.08 -10.99 -4.70
CA ILE A 528 -23.43 -9.58 -4.93
C ILE A 528 -24.08 -9.01 -3.68
N MET A 529 -23.69 -7.79 -3.29
CA MET A 529 -24.28 -7.11 -2.14
C MET A 529 -25.75 -6.73 -2.42
N ARG A 530 -26.64 -7.16 -1.52
CA ARG A 530 -28.09 -6.90 -1.59
C ARG A 530 -28.38 -5.44 -1.29
N THR A 531 -29.10 -4.75 -2.17
CA THR A 531 -29.51 -3.36 -1.91
C THR A 531 -30.95 -3.12 -2.34
N ASN A 532 -31.84 -2.81 -1.39
CA ASN A 532 -33.31 -2.76 -1.58
C ASN A 532 -33.85 -1.45 -2.21
N SER A 533 -33.10 -0.73 -3.05
CA SER A 533 -33.55 0.62 -3.49
C SER A 533 -33.35 0.89 -4.97
N TYR A 534 -34.40 1.43 -5.59
CA TYR A 534 -34.66 1.50 -7.03
C TYR A 534 -33.98 2.63 -7.81
N SER A 535 -32.97 3.35 -7.28
CA SER A 535 -32.33 4.46 -8.03
C SER A 535 -30.80 4.36 -8.10
N THR A 536 -30.32 4.13 -9.33
CA THR A 536 -28.91 3.91 -9.71
C THR A 536 -28.09 5.19 -9.74
N TYR A 537 -28.72 6.34 -10.01
CA TYR A 537 -28.06 7.65 -10.12
C TYR A 537 -27.37 8.10 -8.82
N TYR A 538 -28.05 7.96 -7.67
CA TYR A 538 -27.50 8.34 -6.37
C TYR A 538 -26.49 7.33 -5.80
N ARG A 539 -26.29 6.18 -6.45
CA ARG A 539 -25.51 5.06 -5.91
C ARG A 539 -24.13 4.89 -6.50
N PHE A 540 -23.81 5.50 -7.65
CA PHE A 540 -22.51 5.31 -8.30
C PHE A 540 -21.34 5.63 -7.36
N LEU A 541 -21.23 6.88 -6.89
CA LEU A 541 -20.12 7.31 -6.04
C LEU A 541 -20.10 6.59 -4.67
N PRO A 542 -21.22 6.45 -3.93
CA PRO A 542 -21.22 5.69 -2.68
C PRO A 542 -20.77 4.23 -2.84
N THR A 543 -21.18 3.56 -3.92
CA THR A 543 -20.78 2.17 -4.20
C THR A 543 -19.30 2.08 -4.56
N VAL A 544 -18.78 3.04 -5.35
CA VAL A 544 -17.35 3.16 -5.64
C VAL A 544 -16.54 3.33 -4.35
N LEU A 545 -16.96 4.24 -3.47
CA LEU A 545 -16.27 4.47 -2.19
C LEU A 545 -16.33 3.24 -1.28
N LEU A 546 -17.47 2.56 -1.23
CA LEU A 546 -17.63 1.34 -0.43
C LEU A 546 -16.73 0.20 -0.94
N ALA A 547 -16.71 -0.04 -2.26
CA ALA A 547 -15.87 -1.06 -2.88
C ALA A 547 -14.37 -0.85 -2.63
N ASN A 548 -13.96 0.41 -2.41
CA ASN A 548 -12.57 0.80 -2.22
C ASN A 548 -12.19 1.18 -0.78
N ALA A 549 -13.14 1.17 0.16
CA ALA A 549 -12.88 1.50 1.56
C ALA A 549 -11.83 0.58 2.22
N PRO A 550 -11.83 -0.76 1.98
CA PRO A 550 -10.80 -1.65 2.53
C PRO A 550 -9.36 -1.26 2.13
N GLN A 551 -9.17 -0.73 0.93
CA GLN A 551 -7.88 -0.30 0.39
C GLN A 551 -7.32 0.89 1.20
N ILE A 552 -8.19 1.79 1.69
CA ILE A 552 -7.77 2.89 2.58
C ILE A 552 -7.27 2.33 3.92
N ILE A 553 -8.00 1.37 4.50
CA ILE A 553 -7.64 0.76 5.79
C ILE A 553 -6.29 0.03 5.68
N VAL A 554 -6.06 -0.71 4.60
CA VAL A 554 -4.78 -1.41 4.38
C VAL A 554 -3.63 -0.46 4.05
N SER A 555 -3.89 0.65 3.36
CA SER A 555 -2.87 1.72 3.20
C SER A 555 -2.43 2.26 4.57
N MET A 556 -3.37 2.48 5.49
CA MET A 556 -3.07 2.91 6.86
C MET A 556 -2.31 1.84 7.64
N ALA A 557 -2.68 0.57 7.48
CA ALA A 557 -1.95 -0.56 8.06
C ALA A 557 -0.49 -0.60 7.56
N TYR A 558 -0.25 -0.35 6.27
CA TYR A 558 1.09 -0.26 5.71
C TYR A 558 1.94 0.82 6.38
N PHE A 559 1.41 2.04 6.59
CA PHE A 559 2.17 3.10 7.25
C PHE A 559 2.58 2.73 8.68
N LEU A 560 1.67 2.12 9.45
CA LEU A 560 1.95 1.66 10.81
C LEU A 560 2.94 0.50 10.83
N TYR A 561 2.76 -0.48 9.95
CA TYR A 561 3.69 -1.60 9.80
C TYR A 561 5.09 -1.10 9.44
N ASN A 562 5.19 -0.19 8.47
CA ASN A 562 6.45 0.44 8.07
C ASN A 562 7.10 1.19 9.24
N SER A 563 6.32 1.96 10.01
CA SER A 563 6.82 2.68 11.19
C SER A 563 7.33 1.73 12.29
N THR A 564 6.58 0.68 12.60
CA THR A 564 6.94 -0.32 13.61
C THR A 564 8.19 -1.11 13.19
N LEU A 565 8.25 -1.58 11.94
CA LEU A 565 9.42 -2.28 11.40
C LEU A 565 10.67 -1.40 11.38
N THR A 566 10.52 -0.14 10.94
CA THR A 566 11.61 0.83 10.93
C THR A 566 12.13 1.11 12.34
N SER A 567 11.24 1.24 13.33
CA SER A 567 11.62 1.46 14.73
C SER A 567 12.38 0.28 15.34
N MET A 568 12.00 -0.96 15.00
CA MET A 568 12.75 -2.15 15.41
C MET A 568 14.14 -2.16 14.78
N LEU A 569 14.24 -1.96 13.46
CA LEU A 569 15.52 -2.05 12.75
C LEU A 569 16.50 -0.94 13.15
N ILE A 570 16.02 0.28 13.37
CA ILE A 570 16.85 1.36 13.92
C ILE A 570 17.43 0.98 15.28
N ALA A 571 16.61 0.43 16.17
CA ALA A 571 17.07 0.02 17.49
C ALA A 571 18.11 -1.10 17.40
N THR A 572 17.97 -2.03 16.45
CA THR A 572 18.96 -3.09 16.23
C THR A 572 20.28 -2.57 15.69
N GLU A 573 20.22 -1.53 14.85
CA GLU A 573 21.41 -0.90 14.32
C GLU A 573 22.19 -0.19 15.43
N TYR A 574 21.48 0.58 16.27
CA TYR A 574 22.00 1.24 17.46
C TYR A 574 22.61 0.24 18.45
N ASP A 575 21.87 -0.84 18.78
CA ASP A 575 22.33 -1.92 19.66
C ASP A 575 23.64 -2.56 19.19
N GLY A 576 23.79 -2.76 17.88
CA GLY A 576 24.99 -3.39 17.35
C GLY A 576 26.26 -2.53 17.49
N TYR A 577 26.19 -1.23 17.82
CA TYR A 577 27.40 -0.46 18.15
C TYR A 577 27.84 -0.68 19.61
N GLY A 578 27.03 -1.35 20.44
CA GLY A 578 27.41 -1.77 21.79
C GLY A 578 28.16 -3.10 21.84
N THR A 579 28.21 -3.86 20.73
CA THR A 579 28.96 -5.12 20.62
C THR A 579 30.14 -5.03 19.67
N ASP A 580 29.96 -4.37 18.53
CA ASP A 580 30.92 -4.39 17.44
C ASP A 580 31.41 -2.96 17.14
N ARG A 581 32.72 -2.80 16.99
CA ARG A 581 33.31 -1.55 16.50
C ARG A 581 33.08 -1.44 15.00
N LYS A 582 32.34 -0.42 14.57
CA LYS A 582 31.96 -0.26 13.16
C LYS A 582 31.76 1.21 12.77
N PRO A 583 31.99 1.57 11.50
CA PRO A 583 31.75 2.93 11.03
C PRO A 583 30.25 3.27 11.03
N LEU A 584 29.93 4.55 11.24
CA LEU A 584 28.57 5.06 11.20
C LEU A 584 27.95 4.88 9.81
N ARG A 585 26.71 4.40 9.78
CA ARG A 585 25.86 4.44 8.59
C ARG A 585 25.10 5.75 8.55
N VAL A 586 25.46 6.60 7.61
CA VAL A 586 24.85 7.92 7.42
C VAL A 586 24.23 8.03 6.04
N SER A 587 23.37 9.03 5.85
CA SER A 587 22.78 9.34 4.56
C SER A 587 23.85 9.81 3.57
N TRP A 588 24.82 10.60 4.06
CA TRP A 588 25.86 11.26 3.26
C TRP A 588 27.23 11.00 3.89
N PRO A 589 27.96 9.98 3.42
CA PRO A 589 29.16 9.49 4.10
C PRO A 589 30.35 10.41 3.87
N LYS A 590 31.14 10.62 4.93
CA LYS A 590 32.45 11.27 4.91
C LYS A 590 33.49 10.36 5.56
N GLY A 591 34.73 10.40 5.09
CA GLY A 591 35.81 9.58 5.64
C GLY A 591 35.51 8.08 5.53
N LEU A 592 35.59 7.35 6.66
CA LEU A 592 35.33 5.90 6.73
C LEU A 592 33.84 5.56 6.96
N GLN A 593 32.95 6.55 7.01
CA GLN A 593 31.51 6.32 7.14
C GLN A 593 30.96 5.58 5.92
N ARG A 594 29.86 4.86 6.12
CA ARG A 594 29.20 4.10 5.05
C ARG A 594 27.82 4.68 4.71
N SER A 595 27.44 4.61 3.44
CA SER A 595 26.06 4.85 3.00
C SER A 595 25.59 3.65 2.19
N THR A 596 24.59 2.95 2.72
CA THR A 596 23.99 1.78 2.06
C THR A 596 22.63 2.11 1.45
N TYR A 597 21.86 3.00 2.07
CA TYR A 597 20.54 3.43 1.61
C TYR A 597 20.17 4.76 2.30
N TYR A 598 19.42 5.62 1.61
CA TYR A 598 19.11 7.01 2.03
C TYR A 598 18.13 7.13 3.22
N LEU A 599 17.34 6.09 3.51
CA LEU A 599 16.39 6.08 4.64
C LEU A 599 16.87 5.13 5.76
N SER A 600 16.09 4.96 6.81
CA SER A 600 16.43 4.03 7.90
C SER A 600 16.13 2.56 7.59
N LEU A 601 15.20 2.28 6.67
CA LEU A 601 14.78 0.92 6.35
C LEU A 601 15.68 0.29 5.27
N PRO A 602 16.35 -0.85 5.52
CA PRO A 602 17.15 -1.54 4.51
C PRO A 602 16.32 -2.05 3.34
N TYR A 603 16.88 -2.02 2.11
CA TYR A 603 16.16 -2.41 0.89
C TYR A 603 15.58 -3.83 0.93
N ARG A 604 16.26 -4.81 1.54
CA ARG A 604 15.73 -6.18 1.69
C ARG A 604 14.39 -6.24 2.44
N TYR A 605 14.18 -5.37 3.42
CA TYR A 605 12.93 -5.30 4.16
C TYR A 605 11.92 -4.40 3.45
N SER A 606 12.39 -3.27 2.89
CA SER A 606 11.53 -2.33 2.19
C SER A 606 10.92 -2.93 0.93
N ILE A 607 11.69 -3.65 0.12
CA ILE A 607 11.23 -4.29 -1.11
C ILE A 607 10.21 -5.38 -0.75
N CYS A 608 10.52 -6.27 0.19
CA CYS A 608 9.58 -7.31 0.62
C CYS A 608 8.28 -6.72 1.19
N LEU A 609 8.36 -5.65 2.00
CA LEU A 609 7.19 -4.99 2.55
C LEU A 609 6.34 -4.33 1.45
N LEU A 610 6.97 -3.63 0.51
CA LEU A 610 6.27 -3.01 -0.62
C LEU A 610 5.64 -4.05 -1.53
N SER A 611 6.34 -5.14 -1.85
CA SER A 611 5.81 -6.23 -2.65
C SER A 611 4.62 -6.93 -1.97
N ALA A 612 4.74 -7.25 -0.67
CA ALA A 612 3.64 -7.84 0.09
C ALA A 612 2.45 -6.88 0.20
N SER A 613 2.69 -5.59 0.41
CA SER A 613 1.65 -4.56 0.43
C SER A 613 0.97 -4.40 -0.93
N ALA A 614 1.73 -4.41 -2.03
CA ALA A 614 1.18 -4.37 -3.39
C ALA A 614 0.30 -5.58 -3.69
N ALA A 615 0.78 -6.78 -3.34
CA ALA A 615 0.02 -8.01 -3.48
C ALA A 615 -1.27 -7.98 -2.64
N LEU A 616 -1.20 -7.49 -1.40
CA LEU A 616 -2.36 -7.37 -0.53
C LEU A 616 -3.39 -6.36 -1.10
N HIS A 617 -2.94 -5.21 -1.60
CA HIS A 617 -3.80 -4.24 -2.28
C HIS A 617 -4.50 -4.82 -3.51
N TRP A 618 -3.76 -5.58 -4.32
CA TRP A 618 -4.32 -6.25 -5.48
C TRP A 618 -5.36 -7.30 -5.07
N LEU A 619 -5.04 -8.18 -4.11
CA LEU A 619 -5.96 -9.19 -3.59
C LEU A 619 -7.25 -8.54 -3.07
N ILE A 620 -7.14 -7.44 -2.31
CA ILE A 620 -8.31 -6.71 -1.78
C ILE A 620 -9.17 -6.14 -2.90
N SER A 621 -8.55 -5.61 -3.97
CA SER A 621 -9.30 -5.13 -5.14
C SER A 621 -10.08 -6.23 -5.86
N GLN A 622 -9.73 -7.50 -5.64
CA GLN A 622 -10.45 -8.67 -6.16
C GLN A 622 -11.37 -9.31 -5.11
N SER A 623 -11.27 -8.89 -3.84
CA SER A 623 -12.10 -9.36 -2.73
C SER A 623 -13.42 -8.63 -2.62
N LEU A 624 -13.40 -7.31 -2.80
CA LEU A 624 -14.59 -6.45 -2.86
C LEU A 624 -14.38 -5.48 -4.02
N PHE A 625 -15.27 -5.51 -5.00
CA PHE A 625 -15.11 -4.74 -6.23
C PHE A 625 -16.42 -4.17 -6.74
N PHE A 626 -16.33 -3.07 -7.48
CA PHE A 626 -17.47 -2.42 -8.09
C PHE A 626 -18.01 -3.25 -9.26
N VAL A 627 -19.34 -3.40 -9.32
CA VAL A 627 -20.05 -4.14 -10.38
C VAL A 627 -21.16 -3.28 -10.94
N ALA A 628 -21.23 -3.21 -12.27
CA ALA A 628 -22.33 -2.61 -13.01
C ALA A 628 -22.98 -3.67 -13.92
N ILE A 629 -24.30 -3.76 -13.88
CA ILE A 629 -25.09 -4.72 -14.65
C ILE A 629 -26.01 -3.92 -15.56
N ILE A 630 -25.87 -4.11 -16.87
CA ILE A 630 -26.68 -3.43 -17.88
C ILE A 630 -27.58 -4.47 -18.55
N PRO A 631 -28.87 -4.53 -18.16
CA PRO A 631 -29.84 -5.38 -18.83
C PRO A 631 -30.16 -4.86 -20.22
N HIS A 632 -30.49 -5.80 -21.11
CA HIS A 632 -30.98 -5.54 -22.45
C HIS A 632 -32.33 -6.24 -22.63
N SER A 633 -33.26 -5.56 -23.28
CA SER A 633 -34.56 -6.11 -23.68
C SER A 633 -34.43 -7.23 -24.72
N ILE A 634 -35.54 -7.87 -25.05
CA ILE A 634 -35.63 -8.93 -26.07
C ILE A 634 -35.08 -8.47 -27.42
N ASP A 635 -35.37 -7.25 -27.86
CA ASP A 635 -34.83 -6.62 -29.08
C ASP A 635 -33.33 -6.29 -29.01
N GLY A 636 -32.72 -6.45 -27.83
CA GLY A 636 -31.32 -6.18 -27.56
C GLY A 636 -31.01 -4.70 -27.33
N THR A 637 -32.01 -3.85 -27.11
CA THR A 637 -31.81 -2.46 -26.68
C THR A 637 -31.47 -2.42 -25.19
N PRO A 638 -30.54 -1.53 -24.76
CA PRO A 638 -30.23 -1.39 -23.34
C PRO A 638 -31.43 -0.78 -22.60
N THR A 639 -31.72 -1.25 -21.39
CA THR A 639 -32.78 -0.73 -20.52
C THR A 639 -32.16 0.09 -19.37
N PRO A 640 -31.96 1.42 -19.54
CA PRO A 640 -31.17 2.21 -18.58
C PRO A 640 -31.84 2.35 -17.22
N ASN A 641 -33.18 2.31 -17.19
CA ASN A 641 -33.98 2.42 -15.96
C ASN A 641 -33.79 1.20 -15.03
N SER A 642 -33.34 0.08 -15.58
CA SER A 642 -33.14 -1.18 -14.86
C SER A 642 -31.64 -1.49 -14.64
N GLU A 643 -30.75 -0.55 -14.99
CA GLU A 643 -29.32 -0.68 -14.69
C GLU A 643 -29.10 -0.79 -13.18
N ARG A 644 -28.22 -1.71 -12.74
CA ARG A 644 -27.88 -1.88 -11.32
C ARG A 644 -26.38 -1.72 -11.09
N VAL A 645 -26.03 -0.86 -10.12
CA VAL A 645 -24.67 -0.73 -9.59
C VAL A 645 -24.62 -1.27 -8.16
N THR A 646 -23.61 -2.08 -7.87
CA THR A 646 -23.46 -2.77 -6.58
C THR A 646 -22.00 -3.18 -6.34
N CYS A 647 -21.72 -3.81 -5.21
CA CYS A 647 -20.44 -4.43 -4.90
C CYS A 647 -20.53 -5.95 -5.12
N GLY A 648 -19.56 -6.52 -5.83
CA GLY A 648 -19.30 -7.95 -5.86
C GLY A 648 -18.22 -8.32 -4.84
N PHE A 649 -18.28 -9.54 -4.31
CA PHE A 649 -17.23 -10.09 -3.46
C PHE A 649 -16.70 -11.44 -3.97
N SER A 650 -15.45 -11.78 -3.65
CA SER A 650 -14.84 -13.06 -4.03
C SER A 650 -14.26 -13.76 -2.79
N PRO A 651 -14.84 -14.87 -2.33
CA PRO A 651 -14.35 -15.63 -1.17
C PRO A 651 -12.90 -16.07 -1.32
N LEU A 652 -12.51 -16.50 -2.53
CA LEU A 652 -11.17 -16.97 -2.81
C LEU A 652 -10.14 -15.84 -2.63
N SER A 653 -10.42 -14.66 -3.17
CA SER A 653 -9.59 -13.46 -2.96
C SER A 653 -9.50 -13.07 -1.49
N ILE A 654 -10.62 -13.16 -0.74
CA ILE A 654 -10.65 -12.89 0.71
C ILE A 654 -9.74 -13.86 1.46
N ILE A 655 -9.81 -15.16 1.18
CA ILE A 655 -8.97 -16.19 1.82
C ILE A 655 -7.48 -15.93 1.54
N PHE A 656 -7.10 -15.63 0.29
CA PHE A 656 -5.71 -15.31 -0.05
C PHE A 656 -5.25 -14.01 0.62
N ALA A 657 -6.09 -12.97 0.67
CA ALA A 657 -5.77 -11.72 1.35
C ALA A 657 -5.56 -11.94 2.86
N MET A 658 -6.45 -12.70 3.51
CA MET A 658 -6.33 -13.06 4.93
C MET A 658 -5.06 -13.88 5.19
N SER A 659 -4.75 -14.85 4.33
CA SER A 659 -3.56 -15.69 4.46
C SER A 659 -2.28 -14.86 4.37
N LEU A 660 -2.17 -13.98 3.37
CA LEU A 660 -1.04 -13.05 3.26
C LEU A 660 -0.96 -12.10 4.47
N GLY A 661 -2.11 -11.59 4.93
CA GLY A 661 -2.18 -10.77 6.15
C GLY A 661 -1.65 -11.49 7.38
N VAL A 662 -2.03 -12.76 7.60
CA VAL A 662 -1.54 -13.57 8.72
C VAL A 662 -0.03 -13.76 8.65
N LEU A 663 0.51 -14.04 7.45
CA LEU A 663 1.95 -14.16 7.25
C LEU A 663 2.69 -12.85 7.59
N MET A 664 2.16 -11.69 7.17
CA MET A 664 2.73 -10.39 7.52
C MET A 664 2.70 -10.13 9.03
N VAL A 665 1.60 -10.44 9.72
CA VAL A 665 1.49 -10.32 11.18
C VAL A 665 2.45 -11.28 11.89
N GLY A 666 2.55 -12.53 11.44
CA GLY A 666 3.50 -13.49 11.96
C GLY A 666 4.95 -13.02 11.82
N ALA A 667 5.30 -12.43 10.67
CA ALA A 667 6.64 -11.91 10.42
C ALA A 667 7.03 -10.77 11.38
N ILE A 668 6.15 -9.79 11.59
CA ILE A 668 6.45 -8.66 12.49
C ILE A 668 6.54 -9.09 13.96
N LEU A 669 5.70 -10.03 14.40
CA LEU A 669 5.75 -10.61 15.74
C LEU A 669 7.02 -11.44 15.95
N ALA A 670 7.39 -12.28 14.98
CA ALA A 670 8.61 -13.08 15.03
C ALA A 670 9.87 -12.22 15.11
N LEU A 671 9.92 -11.11 14.34
CA LEU A 671 10.99 -10.13 14.47
C LEU A 671 10.96 -9.44 15.84
N GLY A 672 9.78 -9.08 16.35
CA GLY A 672 9.60 -8.46 17.66
C GLY A 672 10.07 -9.32 18.84
N MET A 673 10.01 -10.65 18.71
CA MET A 673 10.46 -11.59 19.75
C MET A 673 11.98 -11.71 19.87
N ARG A 674 12.75 -11.28 18.86
CA ARG A 674 14.21 -11.32 18.90
C ARG A 674 14.76 -10.45 20.03
N ARG A 675 15.85 -10.90 20.67
CA ARG A 675 16.54 -10.16 21.72
C ARG A 675 17.65 -9.29 21.14
N PHE A 676 17.88 -8.14 21.77
CA PHE A 676 19.07 -7.31 21.54
C PHE A 676 20.32 -8.03 22.07
N LYS A 677 21.47 -7.74 21.45
CA LYS A 677 22.75 -8.38 21.77
C LYS A 677 23.47 -7.70 22.92
N SER A 678 23.34 -6.39 23.07
CA SER A 678 24.04 -5.60 24.10
C SER A 678 23.12 -5.17 25.24
N ASN A 679 23.72 -4.60 26.28
CA ASN A 679 23.03 -3.94 27.41
C ASN A 679 22.96 -2.42 27.23
N ILE A 680 23.20 -1.90 26.01
CA ILE A 680 23.12 -0.46 25.77
C ILE A 680 21.71 0.04 26.07
N PRO A 681 21.56 1.21 26.73
CA PRO A 681 20.26 1.84 26.92
C PRO A 681 19.55 2.06 25.60
N LEU A 682 18.29 1.65 25.53
CA LEU A 682 17.51 1.70 24.31
C LEU A 682 17.12 3.15 23.97
N ALA A 683 17.90 3.80 23.11
CA ALA A 683 17.61 5.14 22.61
C ALA A 683 16.47 5.14 21.56
N GLY A 684 16.41 4.10 20.73
CA GLY A 684 15.44 3.99 19.64
C GLY A 684 15.52 5.20 18.71
N SER A 685 14.38 5.86 18.47
CA SER A 685 14.30 7.09 17.67
C SER A 685 14.47 8.38 18.49
N CYS A 686 14.79 8.33 19.79
CA CYS A 686 14.76 9.49 20.66
C CYS A 686 16.06 10.31 20.56
N SER A 687 15.97 11.52 20.00
CA SER A 687 17.12 12.45 19.88
C SER A 687 17.89 12.69 21.17
N ALA A 688 17.21 12.96 22.28
CA ALA A 688 17.87 13.21 23.56
C ALA A 688 18.61 11.98 24.10
N ALA A 689 18.07 10.77 23.92
CA ALA A 689 18.74 9.54 24.35
C ALA A 689 19.95 9.20 23.48
N ILE A 690 19.85 9.43 22.16
CA ILE A 690 20.98 9.26 21.23
C ILE A 690 22.09 10.26 21.58
N SER A 691 21.72 11.52 21.79
CA SER A 691 22.60 12.63 22.15
C SER A 691 23.35 12.38 23.45
N ALA A 692 22.67 11.87 24.48
CA ALA A 692 23.27 11.55 25.77
C ALA A 692 24.38 10.48 25.71
N ALA A 693 24.37 9.62 24.70
CA ALA A 693 25.41 8.62 24.49
C ALA A 693 26.59 9.13 23.64
N CYS A 694 26.55 10.36 23.14
CA CYS A 694 27.54 10.94 22.22
C CYS A 694 28.34 12.07 22.89
N HIS A 695 29.00 11.78 24.01
CA HIS A 695 29.87 12.71 24.77
C HIS A 695 31.28 12.15 24.91
N PRO A 696 32.08 12.07 23.84
CA PRO A 696 33.47 11.60 23.93
C PRO A 696 34.31 12.53 24.81
N LEU A 697 35.35 12.00 25.46
CA LEU A 697 36.24 12.77 26.33
C LEU A 697 37.34 13.54 25.57
N SER A 698 37.57 13.19 24.31
CA SER A 698 38.57 13.77 23.42
C SER A 698 37.90 14.49 22.24
N ASP A 699 38.53 15.55 21.75
CA ASP A 699 38.10 16.32 20.58
C ASP A 699 38.50 15.68 19.24
N ASP A 700 38.85 14.39 19.25
CA ASP A 700 39.14 13.60 18.05
C ASP A 700 37.92 13.54 17.12
N GLU A 701 38.15 13.39 15.80
CA GLU A 701 37.08 13.23 14.81
C GLU A 701 36.41 11.84 14.86
N HIS A 702 35.82 11.49 16.02
CA HIS A 702 35.18 10.20 16.28
C HIS A 702 34.11 9.84 15.26
N ALA A 703 33.35 10.83 14.77
CA ALA A 703 32.27 10.64 13.82
C ALA A 703 32.74 10.00 12.49
N LEU A 704 33.99 10.23 12.08
CA LEU A 704 34.53 9.77 10.79
C LEU A 704 35.24 8.42 10.87
N ARG A 705 35.42 7.88 12.08
CA ARG A 705 36.14 6.63 12.35
C ARG A 705 35.17 5.52 12.81
N PRO A 706 35.60 4.24 12.82
CA PRO A 706 34.85 3.17 13.47
C PRO A 706 34.66 3.44 14.96
N ILE A 707 33.42 3.41 15.42
CA ILE A 707 33.07 3.70 16.82
C ILE A 707 32.47 2.47 17.51
N MET A 708 32.57 2.46 18.83
CA MET A 708 31.90 1.50 19.70
C MET A 708 31.38 2.25 20.93
N TRP A 709 30.26 1.80 21.50
CA TRP A 709 29.77 2.29 22.78
C TRP A 709 30.35 1.46 23.92
N GLY A 710 30.83 2.15 24.95
CA GLY A 710 31.25 1.51 26.18
C GLY A 710 31.77 2.53 27.17
N GLU A 711 32.34 2.03 28.25
CA GLU A 711 32.94 2.86 29.28
C GLU A 711 34.29 3.41 28.78
N VAL A 712 34.43 4.73 28.80
CA VAL A 712 35.65 5.42 28.38
C VAL A 712 36.58 5.54 29.58
N GLN A 713 37.86 5.18 29.43
CA GLN A 713 38.82 5.34 30.51
C GLN A 713 39.11 6.82 30.75
N ILE A 714 38.92 7.26 32.00
CA ILE A 714 39.32 8.59 32.45
C ILE A 714 40.81 8.50 32.81
N PRO A 715 41.71 9.26 32.17
CA PRO A 715 43.12 9.28 32.56
C PRO A 715 43.21 9.75 34.01
N ARG A 716 43.77 8.93 34.91
CA ARG A 716 44.14 9.39 36.26
C ARG A 716 45.28 10.40 36.09
N ALA A 717 45.10 11.61 36.61
CA ALA A 717 46.24 12.50 36.84
C ALA A 717 47.20 11.78 37.79
N GLU A 718 48.42 11.51 37.34
CA GLU A 718 49.48 11.09 38.25
C GLU A 718 49.71 12.22 39.26
N PRO A 719 49.75 11.93 40.57
CA PRO A 719 50.07 12.96 41.55
C PRO A 719 51.50 13.44 41.27
N ALA A 720 51.63 14.71 40.91
CA ALA A 720 52.92 15.36 40.76
C ALA A 720 53.73 15.14 42.05
N SER A 721 54.81 14.37 41.95
CA SER A 721 55.79 14.23 43.01
C SER A 721 56.41 15.62 43.26
N LEU A 722 56.08 16.22 44.40
CA LEU A 722 56.75 17.39 44.94
C LEU A 722 58.25 17.08 45.12
N PRO A 723 59.18 17.85 44.52
CA PRO A 723 60.58 17.80 44.92
C PRO A 723 60.73 18.55 46.25
N LEU A 724 61.33 17.85 47.22
CA LEU A 724 61.74 18.39 48.52
C LEU A 724 63.17 18.93 48.43
N GLY A 725 63.41 20.13 48.94
CA GLY A 725 64.74 20.71 49.21
C GLY A 725 65.17 21.77 48.19
N THR A 726 65.80 22.90 48.55
CA THR A 726 66.37 23.40 49.80
C THR A 726 66.53 24.92 49.66
N ASN A 727 66.51 25.64 50.78
CA ASN A 727 66.80 27.08 50.85
C ASN A 727 68.20 27.42 50.34
N GLU A 728 68.33 28.50 49.57
CA GLU A 728 69.52 29.35 49.58
C GLU A 728 69.16 30.78 49.17
N GLU A 729 69.71 31.73 49.92
CA GLU A 729 69.47 33.17 49.87
C GLU A 729 70.22 33.86 48.71
N THR A 730 69.88 35.15 48.55
CA THR A 730 70.70 36.28 48.05
C THR A 730 70.56 36.76 46.60
N GLY A 731 70.46 38.10 46.47
CA GLY A 731 70.80 38.90 45.28
C GLY A 731 69.68 39.80 44.74
N THR A 732 69.36 40.95 45.37
CA THR A 732 69.71 42.34 44.93
C THR A 732 69.43 42.68 43.45
N SER A 733 68.43 43.55 43.21
CA SER A 733 68.56 44.93 42.64
C SER A 733 68.39 44.92 41.10
N GLU A 734 67.76 45.84 40.36
CA GLU A 734 67.47 47.28 40.41
C GLU A 734 66.21 47.54 39.53
N SER A 735 65.18 48.25 40.01
CA SER A 735 64.80 49.64 39.66
C SER A 735 64.82 50.05 38.18
N GLU A 736 63.66 50.51 37.66
CA GLU A 736 63.56 51.85 37.04
C GLU A 736 62.09 52.34 36.96
N LEU A 737 61.90 53.57 37.43
CA LEU A 737 60.71 54.41 37.33
C LEU A 737 60.62 55.03 35.92
N ASP A 738 59.44 55.37 35.38
CA ASP A 738 58.80 56.66 35.68
C ASP A 738 57.48 56.96 34.89
N ALA A 739 56.73 57.86 35.53
CA ALA A 739 55.50 58.61 35.26
C ALA A 739 54.87 58.77 33.85
N ARG A 740 53.53 58.63 33.81
CA ARG A 740 52.55 59.75 33.64
C ARG A 740 51.10 59.25 33.77
N GLY A 741 50.32 59.93 34.61
CA GLY A 741 48.97 59.51 35.00
C GLY A 741 47.82 59.90 34.08
N ARG A 742 46.72 59.16 34.20
CA ARG A 742 45.33 59.65 34.44
C ARG A 742 44.37 58.45 34.40
N GLU A 743 43.47 58.42 35.37
CA GLU A 743 42.36 57.46 35.46
C GLU A 743 41.41 57.56 34.26
N ALA A 744 41.06 56.42 33.68
CA ALA A 744 39.77 56.23 32.99
C ALA A 744 39.41 54.73 32.99
N ARG A 745 38.41 54.41 33.81
CA ARG A 745 37.72 53.12 33.92
C ARG A 745 37.05 52.75 32.59
N ARG A 746 37.44 51.63 31.97
CA ARG A 746 36.57 50.89 31.04
C ARG A 746 37.04 49.43 30.91
N ASP A 747 36.14 48.52 31.28
CA ASP A 747 36.27 47.07 31.20
C ASP A 747 36.66 46.59 29.80
N GLN A 748 37.72 45.79 29.69
CA GLN A 748 37.92 44.86 28.59
C GLN A 748 38.49 43.53 29.10
N SER A 749 37.59 42.56 29.18
CA SER A 749 37.86 41.14 29.28
C SER A 749 38.66 40.64 28.07
N ILE A 750 39.93 40.31 28.27
CA ILE A 750 40.68 39.42 27.39
C ILE A 750 40.55 38.03 28.01
N GLN A 751 39.64 37.24 27.47
CA GLN A 751 39.50 35.83 27.81
C GLN A 751 40.40 35.05 26.85
N GLU A 752 41.56 34.65 27.36
CA GLU A 752 42.44 33.67 26.72
C GLU A 752 41.67 32.36 26.52
N SER A 753 41.52 31.98 25.25
CA SER A 753 41.02 30.69 24.81
C SER A 753 42.10 29.63 25.02
N GLY A 754 42.16 29.09 26.22
CA GLY A 754 42.97 27.93 26.59
C GLY A 754 42.24 27.13 27.66
N VAL A 755 41.13 26.48 27.30
CA VAL A 755 40.44 25.57 28.23
C VAL A 755 41.22 24.26 28.24
N SER A 756 42.29 24.22 29.04
CA SER A 756 42.73 23.00 29.67
C SER A 756 41.55 22.48 30.48
N LEU A 757 41.04 21.31 30.08
CA LEU A 757 39.88 20.66 30.67
C LEU A 757 40.32 20.08 32.02
N LEU A 758 40.46 20.96 33.01
CA LEU A 758 40.65 20.60 34.40
C LEU A 758 39.49 19.67 34.78
N VAL A 759 39.88 18.46 35.17
CA VAL A 759 39.08 17.41 35.78
C VAL A 759 38.04 18.06 36.69
N ARG A 760 36.76 17.97 36.32
CA ARG A 760 35.69 18.40 37.24
C ARG A 760 35.69 17.43 38.41
N ASP A 761 35.89 17.97 39.61
CA ASP A 761 35.61 17.35 40.91
C ASP A 761 34.15 16.87 41.07
N ASP A 762 33.28 17.07 40.07
CA ASP A 762 31.87 16.63 40.04
C ASP A 762 31.68 15.10 39.83
N MET A 763 32.74 14.32 39.60
CA MET A 763 32.66 12.87 39.34
C MET A 763 33.11 11.96 40.49
N SER A 764 33.24 12.53 41.70
CA SER A 764 33.46 11.78 42.94
C SER A 764 32.42 12.17 43.99
N ASP A 765 31.79 11.19 44.62
CA ASP A 765 31.03 11.40 45.86
C ASP A 765 32.01 11.78 47.00
N ASP A 766 31.53 12.34 48.11
CA ASP A 766 32.30 12.71 49.33
C ASP A 766 33.10 11.53 49.93
N SER A 767 32.92 10.32 49.39
CA SER A 767 33.59 9.06 49.71
C SER A 767 34.69 8.63 48.72
N GLY A 768 34.99 9.42 47.68
CA GLY A 768 36.06 9.15 46.70
C GLY A 768 35.74 8.12 45.61
N ALA A 769 34.46 7.73 45.44
CA ALA A 769 34.06 6.77 44.41
C ALA A 769 33.92 7.45 43.03
N SER A 770 34.77 7.06 42.05
CA SER A 770 34.75 7.57 40.67
C SER A 770 33.60 6.97 39.84
N TYR A 771 32.71 7.82 39.34
CA TYR A 771 31.66 7.41 38.40
C TYR A 771 32.26 6.98 37.05
N GLY A 772 31.71 5.91 36.46
CA GLY A 772 32.03 5.54 35.08
C GLY A 772 31.33 6.48 34.10
N HIS A 773 31.98 6.77 32.97
CA HIS A 773 31.39 7.53 31.87
C HIS A 773 31.28 6.64 30.62
N CYS A 774 30.08 6.55 30.04
CA CYS A 774 29.87 5.79 28.81
C CYS A 774 29.67 6.72 27.61
N SER A 775 30.35 6.47 26.51
CA SER A 775 30.14 7.23 25.28
C SER A 775 30.46 6.40 24.05
N PHE A 776 29.90 6.79 22.91
CA PHE A 776 30.41 6.42 21.60
C PHE A 776 31.76 7.09 21.36
N THR A 777 32.79 6.31 21.08
CA THR A 777 34.12 6.84 20.75
C THR A 777 34.86 5.91 19.78
N SER A 778 35.86 6.48 19.09
CA SER A 778 36.81 5.74 18.27
C SER A 778 38.02 5.22 19.06
N HIS A 779 38.15 5.57 20.34
CA HIS A 779 39.17 4.99 21.23
C HIS A 779 38.71 3.66 21.83
N GLU A 780 39.60 2.90 22.45
CA GLU A 780 39.23 1.66 23.14
C GLU A 780 38.24 1.93 24.27
N VAL A 781 37.26 1.04 24.42
CA VAL A 781 36.22 1.12 25.44
C VAL A 781 36.14 -0.18 26.22
N ILE A 782 35.82 -0.08 27.50
CA ILE A 782 35.59 -1.24 28.35
C ILE A 782 34.10 -1.59 28.31
N THR A 783 33.78 -2.88 28.34
CA THR A 783 32.39 -3.34 28.49
C THR A 783 31.83 -2.81 29.82
N PRO A 784 30.74 -2.02 29.82
CA PRO A 784 30.19 -1.46 31.04
C PRO A 784 29.74 -2.55 32.03
N SER A 785 30.08 -2.39 33.31
CA SER A 785 29.78 -3.35 34.37
C SER A 785 28.45 -3.02 35.06
N PRO A 786 27.51 -3.98 35.21
CA PRO A 786 26.25 -3.76 35.91
C PRO A 786 26.41 -3.45 37.40
N LEU A 787 27.62 -3.65 37.96
CA LEU A 787 27.95 -3.36 39.35
C LEU A 787 28.50 -1.94 39.57
N ARG A 788 28.85 -1.22 38.50
CA ARG A 788 29.41 0.14 38.56
C ARG A 788 28.31 1.19 38.39
N ARG A 789 28.47 2.33 39.06
CA ARG A 789 27.60 3.51 38.90
C ARG A 789 28.15 4.40 37.79
N TYR A 790 27.25 4.90 36.95
CA TYR A 790 27.56 5.76 35.82
C TYR A 790 26.91 7.13 35.98
N ALA A 791 27.63 8.17 35.58
CA ALA A 791 27.16 9.56 35.52
C ALA A 791 27.06 9.99 34.06
#